data_AF-A0A316TPV0-F1
#
_entry.id   AF-A0A316TPV0-F1
#
_cell.length_a   1.000
_cell.length_b   1.000
_cell.length_c   1.000
_cell.angle_alpha   90.00
_cell.angle_beta   90.00
_cell.angle_gamma   90.00
#
_symmetry.space_group_name_H-M   'P 1'
#
loop_
_entity.id
_entity.type
_entity.pdbx_description
1 polymer ?
#
loop_
_entity_poly.entity_id
_entity_poly.type
_entity_poly.pdbx_seq_one_letter_code
_entity_poly.pdbx_strand_id
1 'polypeptide(L)'
;MTQYTDRKVYNPLATKFGNGSPVSGHAARFSVVGNAGGIAGQRAAHFSIYSDNPDIAKISAFPDTAWDPAQPDVGAQYGITWITMADLHHDAAGHEPIAAVVCVGDVVFLNITLSSTLKHIVRPDGEDLNGVTVLIMSLLNHFPSLREVCWADDVTRAGRDRADWSQITNKCKIRDVTMVFGGQRYDQSIPGDELALGALGLVGGSDDPNRRRRMTGKRLMKYKLGGAALAERQMPYGWGHKKDKHGRTVEEGDRGIVPEAQRQMAPVIEAIYRAHANGESYQDITARLIAFEAEGLIVRRDHTDLDNTFARAVDDDGASYGAAKSFFTRSDSNPRVIPSDLDIARYLEGEDPADVFDPDVRFFIAKVELVRTSRYYRRLNNDIRGRNIVLDGISATYRDDLDEYGYFDVLSASWGWPTDDKGNEILRFGVPDRVCREVAARLLRELRAPKAPTGGQAHHTPTRRALQGFSSWFVAPGELGSKYDDEPTQWGVQARMNLSGRANCILLFRRESAATGTRTGRGWTYFGPGESRPDHIAATFPLTELAASVACRLDHAVRNLLDPTTIAPLTAAQRRGDDPDPTTTWRHQIALKAGAKEPLEREITGHRTMAALSAAAGDEEEAKAYAAQVTEVKTKVAALDAEITRLKAKIRKHQAGSATARPDHADISVAAHLVAGLEAAARNNGESPSKFGTLCDETFIDWRFHVDGEDVVWACTALLPLASGGHAQLPLTGRIRNVRTRTGRNLANTDTVVRYLFEEGRELTATADLLQVTRATLLKKRVMPWLVTNGITSRGAKCALVDHPISEVRQELHRWVTRGSDDTSSPTSNYIGRLRATYADPNLSWGDAAVPDDTVWVSDAIKMLTADRTTREHGLPVLDVALALGKTEAEIRELVKPQKRAAGFTRPVYLAYANESKTHVKAVPCPPARPVPRPALRRPRHPPARGRSQRVRRHLLTLPAGTSRARYLAHRAVPGELPRQVDQRWRDRELARDSSHRPKPSMKSSSPASLRGPRSRAGLAMCPSGRSAPPALLLREKAAAPEDDWP
;
A
#
# COMPACT_ATOMS: atom_id res chain seq x y z
N MET A 1 -15.24 -0.67 32.71
CA MET A 1 -14.46 0.52 33.12
C MET A 1 -14.10 1.33 31.88
N THR A 2 -13.81 2.62 31.99
CA THR A 2 -13.13 3.35 30.90
C THR A 2 -11.71 2.78 30.73
N GLN A 3 -11.15 2.84 29.53
CA GLN A 3 -9.75 2.45 29.29
C GLN A 3 -8.76 3.53 29.75
N TYR A 4 -9.19 4.78 29.81
CA TYR A 4 -8.39 5.95 30.17
C TYR A 4 -8.98 6.68 31.40
N THR A 5 -8.12 7.44 32.07
CA THR A 5 -8.50 8.46 33.05
C THR A 5 -9.13 9.68 32.38
N ASP A 6 -9.79 10.54 33.15
CA ASP A 6 -10.33 11.82 32.66
C ASP A 6 -9.25 12.75 32.07
N ARG A 7 -7.98 12.56 32.48
CA ARG A 7 -6.80 13.27 31.95
C ARG A 7 -6.25 12.66 30.66
N LYS A 8 -6.94 11.66 30.09
CA LYS A 8 -6.57 10.91 28.87
C LYS A 8 -5.23 10.16 29.00
N VAL A 9 -4.95 9.64 30.19
CA VAL A 9 -3.83 8.71 30.44
C VAL A 9 -4.40 7.29 30.46
N TYR A 10 -3.74 6.34 29.79
CA TYR A 10 -4.18 4.94 29.77
C TYR A 10 -4.06 4.34 31.19
N ASN A 11 -5.09 3.61 31.65
CA ASN A 11 -5.23 3.26 33.07
C ASN A 11 -4.08 2.42 33.66
N PRO A 12 -3.47 1.45 32.94
CA PRO A 12 -2.25 0.79 33.38
C PRO A 12 -1.11 1.79 33.68
N LEU A 13 -0.72 2.64 32.73
CA LEU A 13 0.30 3.67 32.95
C LEU A 13 -0.04 4.65 34.09
N ALA A 14 -1.30 5.07 34.19
CA ALA A 14 -1.76 5.94 35.29
C ALA A 14 -1.57 5.27 36.66
N THR A 15 -1.76 3.94 36.74
CA THR A 15 -1.50 3.15 37.95
C THR A 15 -0.01 3.08 38.26
N LYS A 16 0.84 2.89 37.25
CA LYS A 16 2.31 2.84 37.38
C LYS A 16 2.92 4.17 37.84
N PHE A 17 2.33 5.30 37.48
CA PHE A 17 2.72 6.62 37.97
C PHE A 17 2.26 6.90 39.42
N GLY A 18 1.20 6.24 39.89
CA GLY A 18 0.65 6.46 41.23
C GLY A 18 0.03 7.85 41.45
N ASN A 19 -0.26 8.18 42.71
CA ASN A 19 -1.03 9.38 43.08
C ASN A 19 -0.17 10.53 43.63
N GLY A 20 1.13 10.57 43.30
CA GLY A 20 2.04 11.66 43.71
C GLY A 20 1.65 13.03 43.13
N SER A 21 2.28 14.09 43.64
CA SER A 21 2.15 15.46 43.09
C SER A 21 3.52 16.13 42.85
N PRO A 22 4.44 15.47 42.10
CA PRO A 22 5.77 16.00 41.82
C PRO A 22 5.71 17.31 41.05
N VAL A 23 6.67 18.19 41.32
CA VAL A 23 6.85 19.50 40.68
C VAL A 23 7.88 19.42 39.53
N SER A 24 8.85 18.50 39.62
CA SER A 24 9.88 18.28 38.59
C SER A 24 9.84 16.86 38.02
N GLY A 25 9.92 16.75 36.68
CA GLY A 25 9.95 15.48 35.96
C GLY A 25 11.30 15.24 35.30
N HIS A 26 12.10 14.31 35.79
CA HIS A 26 13.42 14.01 35.25
C HIS A 26 13.39 12.75 34.36
N ALA A 27 13.85 12.86 33.11
CA ALA A 27 13.80 11.77 32.13
C ALA A 27 15.20 11.40 31.63
N ALA A 28 15.83 10.42 32.28
CA ALA A 28 17.05 9.78 31.79
C ALA A 28 16.68 8.74 30.71
N ARG A 29 17.31 8.80 29.53
CA ARG A 29 16.91 7.98 28.37
C ARG A 29 18.08 7.51 27.53
N PHE A 30 18.07 6.24 27.13
CA PHE A 30 19.10 5.62 26.28
C PHE A 30 18.56 5.21 24.89
N SER A 31 19.33 4.41 24.15
CA SER A 31 19.12 4.16 22.69
C SER A 31 19.16 2.69 22.28
N VAL A 32 19.42 1.77 23.21
CA VAL A 32 19.53 0.33 22.96
C VAL A 32 18.93 -0.44 24.13
N VAL A 33 17.81 -1.13 23.89
CA VAL A 33 17.17 -2.01 24.89
C VAL A 33 18.17 -3.10 25.33
N GLY A 34 18.22 -3.40 26.63
CA GLY A 34 19.04 -4.48 27.19
C GLY A 34 20.50 -4.16 27.56
N ASN A 35 21.06 -2.99 27.19
CA ASN A 35 22.46 -2.67 27.53
C ASN A 35 22.61 -2.09 28.96
N ALA A 36 22.53 -2.94 29.99
CA ALA A 36 22.58 -2.55 31.41
C ALA A 36 23.74 -1.59 31.78
N GLY A 37 24.94 -1.80 31.25
CA GLY A 37 26.10 -0.93 31.52
C GLY A 37 25.93 0.49 30.95
N GLY A 38 25.39 0.61 29.74
CA GLY A 38 25.05 1.90 29.14
C GLY A 38 23.97 2.68 29.92
N ILE A 39 23.03 1.97 30.56
CA ILE A 39 22.00 2.57 31.42
C ILE A 39 22.64 3.24 32.63
N ALA A 40 23.49 2.51 33.36
CA ALA A 40 24.12 3.00 34.57
C ALA A 40 24.95 4.27 34.30
N GLY A 41 25.75 4.28 33.22
CA GLY A 41 26.54 5.45 32.82
C GLY A 41 25.69 6.69 32.44
N GLN A 42 24.56 6.49 31.75
CA GLN A 42 23.65 7.60 31.41
C GLN A 42 22.85 8.11 32.62
N ARG A 43 22.45 7.21 33.53
CA ARG A 43 21.84 7.57 34.82
C ARG A 43 22.82 8.37 35.68
N ALA A 44 24.07 7.94 35.78
CA ALA A 44 25.13 8.65 36.51
C ALA A 44 25.42 10.04 35.92
N ALA A 45 25.47 10.17 34.59
CA ALA A 45 25.61 11.47 33.93
C ALA A 45 24.44 12.43 34.25
N HIS A 46 23.21 11.93 34.24
CA HIS A 46 22.02 12.71 34.62
C HIS A 46 22.07 13.15 36.09
N PHE A 47 22.45 12.25 37.01
CA PHE A 47 22.60 12.59 38.43
C PHE A 47 23.75 13.58 38.68
N SER A 48 24.82 13.53 37.89
CA SER A 48 25.93 14.50 37.97
C SER A 48 25.60 15.91 37.47
N ILE A 49 24.49 16.09 36.74
CA ILE A 49 24.01 17.39 36.24
C ILE A 49 22.94 17.98 37.18
N TYR A 50 22.21 17.13 37.89
CA TYR A 50 21.09 17.50 38.77
C TYR A 50 21.33 17.14 40.25
N SER A 51 22.60 17.03 40.66
CA SER A 51 23.04 16.66 42.02
C SER A 51 22.48 17.55 43.12
N ASP A 52 22.26 18.82 42.79
CA ASP A 52 21.88 19.87 43.73
C ASP A 52 20.39 19.76 44.14
N ASN A 53 19.61 18.94 43.43
CA ASN A 53 18.25 18.57 43.83
C ASN A 53 18.31 17.44 44.88
N PRO A 54 17.82 17.67 46.12
CA PRO A 54 17.96 16.71 47.22
C PRO A 54 17.16 15.41 47.03
N ASP A 55 16.12 15.39 46.18
CA ASP A 55 15.40 14.17 45.84
C ASP A 55 16.12 13.38 44.73
N ILE A 56 16.76 14.05 43.77
CA ILE A 56 17.70 13.39 42.84
C ILE A 56 18.89 12.79 43.59
N ALA A 57 19.44 13.49 44.58
CA ALA A 57 20.50 12.96 45.43
C ALA A 57 20.09 11.67 46.14
N LYS A 58 18.86 11.60 46.71
CA LYS A 58 18.31 10.36 47.31
C LYS A 58 18.19 9.23 46.28
N ILE A 59 17.63 9.50 45.10
CA ILE A 59 17.48 8.52 44.02
C ILE A 59 18.86 8.03 43.51
N SER A 60 19.88 8.89 43.54
CA SER A 60 21.25 8.55 43.14
C SER A 60 21.96 7.58 44.09
N ALA A 61 21.50 7.48 45.35
CA ALA A 61 22.02 6.54 46.34
C ALA A 61 21.40 5.13 46.24
N PHE A 62 20.42 4.91 45.35
CA PHE A 62 19.83 3.58 45.14
C PHE A 62 20.82 2.65 44.44
N PRO A 63 21.00 1.39 44.90
CA PRO A 63 21.97 0.48 44.32
C PRO A 63 21.61 0.10 42.88
N ASP A 64 22.60 -0.18 42.04
CA ASP A 64 22.40 -0.54 40.63
C ASP A 64 21.46 -1.75 40.43
N THR A 65 21.38 -2.66 41.41
CA THR A 65 20.46 -3.81 41.42
C THR A 65 18.99 -3.41 41.60
N ALA A 66 18.67 -2.27 42.22
CA ALA A 66 17.31 -1.75 42.27
C ALA A 66 16.82 -1.26 40.88
N TRP A 67 17.75 -1.04 39.95
CA TRP A 67 17.49 -0.66 38.56
C TRP A 67 17.63 -1.84 37.58
N ASP A 68 17.71 -3.08 38.08
CA ASP A 68 17.75 -4.29 37.27
C ASP A 68 16.33 -4.83 37.02
N PRO A 69 15.83 -4.90 35.77
CA PRO A 69 14.51 -5.44 35.46
C PRO A 69 14.38 -6.95 35.74
N ALA A 70 15.49 -7.69 35.92
CA ALA A 70 15.47 -9.08 36.37
C ALA A 70 15.28 -9.21 37.90
N GLN A 71 15.35 -8.11 38.65
CA GLN A 71 15.21 -8.07 40.12
C GLN A 71 14.13 -7.05 40.55
N PRO A 72 12.88 -7.16 40.04
CA PRO A 72 11.83 -6.15 40.27
C PRO A 72 11.51 -5.94 41.76
N ASP A 73 11.59 -7.00 42.57
CA ASP A 73 11.33 -6.94 44.02
C ASP A 73 12.37 -6.11 44.79
N VAL A 74 13.61 -6.01 44.27
CA VAL A 74 14.65 -5.14 44.83
C VAL A 74 14.31 -3.68 44.50
N GLY A 75 13.89 -3.40 43.26
CA GLY A 75 13.43 -2.07 42.85
C GLY A 75 12.20 -1.59 43.64
N ALA A 76 11.25 -2.48 43.89
CA ALA A 76 10.02 -2.19 44.62
C ALA A 76 10.27 -1.67 46.05
N GLN A 77 11.33 -2.10 46.72
CA GLN A 77 11.72 -1.61 48.06
C GLN A 77 12.08 -0.11 48.05
N TYR A 78 12.53 0.42 46.91
CA TYR A 78 12.83 1.84 46.70
C TYR A 78 11.67 2.59 45.99
N GLY A 79 10.50 1.97 45.86
CA GLY A 79 9.34 2.51 45.15
C GLY A 79 9.47 2.51 43.63
N ILE A 80 10.48 1.84 43.07
CA ILE A 80 10.69 1.76 41.62
C ILE A 80 9.65 0.82 41.02
N THR A 81 8.89 1.33 40.06
CA THR A 81 7.85 0.57 39.34
C THR A 81 8.22 0.43 37.86
N TRP A 82 8.18 -0.80 37.34
CA TRP A 82 8.49 -1.09 35.94
C TRP A 82 7.28 -0.96 35.02
N ILE A 83 7.47 -0.26 33.90
CA ILE A 83 6.49 0.00 32.83
C ILE A 83 6.86 -0.88 31.62
N THR A 84 5.88 -1.58 31.06
CA THR A 84 5.99 -2.41 29.84
C THR A 84 5.41 -1.71 28.62
N MET A 85 5.56 -2.27 27.41
CA MET A 85 4.97 -1.67 26.20
C MET A 85 3.44 -1.67 26.25
N ALA A 86 2.85 -2.78 26.68
CA ALA A 86 1.41 -2.90 26.90
C ALA A 86 0.86 -1.96 28.01
N ASP A 87 1.70 -1.40 28.88
CA ASP A 87 1.26 -0.40 29.85
C ASP A 87 1.00 0.99 29.20
N LEU A 88 1.62 1.31 28.05
CA LEU A 88 1.59 2.67 27.48
C LEU A 88 0.29 3.01 26.72
N HIS A 89 -0.27 2.07 25.98
CA HIS A 89 -1.46 2.29 25.13
C HIS A 89 -2.24 0.98 24.92
N HIS A 90 -3.53 1.08 24.60
CA HIS A 90 -4.36 -0.11 24.38
C HIS A 90 -3.99 -0.89 23.09
N ASP A 91 -3.46 -0.19 22.08
CA ASP A 91 -2.93 -0.79 20.84
C ASP A 91 -1.45 -1.23 20.95
N ALA A 92 -0.85 -1.13 22.14
CA ALA A 92 0.56 -1.47 22.36
C ALA A 92 0.70 -2.92 22.84
N ALA A 93 1.60 -3.68 22.22
CA ALA A 93 1.91 -5.06 22.61
C ALA A 93 3.34 -5.18 23.15
N GLY A 94 3.57 -6.11 24.08
CA GLY A 94 4.88 -6.45 24.63
C GLY A 94 4.99 -6.25 26.14
N HIS A 95 5.55 -7.26 26.82
CA HIS A 95 5.67 -7.32 28.28
C HIS A 95 7.10 -7.16 28.81
N GLU A 96 8.11 -7.00 27.93
CA GLU A 96 9.47 -6.62 28.36
C GLU A 96 9.44 -5.23 29.06
N PRO A 97 10.20 -5.01 30.15
CA PRO A 97 10.27 -3.70 30.81
C PRO A 97 10.96 -2.63 29.96
N ILE A 98 10.25 -1.53 29.67
CA ILE A 98 10.69 -0.45 28.77
C ILE A 98 10.95 0.90 29.46
N ALA A 99 10.53 1.05 30.71
CA ALA A 99 10.98 2.13 31.59
C ALA A 99 10.83 1.72 33.06
N ALA A 100 11.68 2.28 33.92
CA ALA A 100 11.44 2.33 35.36
C ALA A 100 10.99 3.74 35.75
N VAL A 101 9.99 3.86 36.62
CA VAL A 101 9.56 5.14 37.22
C VAL A 101 9.63 5.06 38.74
N VAL A 102 10.05 6.16 39.38
CA VAL A 102 9.99 6.34 40.83
C VAL A 102 9.61 7.79 41.15
N CYS A 103 8.84 7.99 42.22
CA CYS A 103 8.51 9.31 42.75
C CYS A 103 9.13 9.45 44.15
N VAL A 104 9.97 10.48 44.35
CA VAL A 104 10.61 10.80 45.63
C VAL A 104 10.44 12.30 45.87
N GLY A 105 9.74 12.67 46.95
CA GLY A 105 9.44 14.07 47.27
C GLY A 105 8.77 14.80 46.11
N ASP A 106 9.38 15.89 45.64
CA ASP A 106 8.86 16.72 44.55
C ASP A 106 9.33 16.25 43.15
N VAL A 107 10.07 15.13 43.06
CA VAL A 107 10.62 14.58 41.82
C VAL A 107 9.89 13.31 41.40
N VAL A 108 9.51 13.25 40.11
CA VAL A 108 9.32 11.97 39.40
C VAL A 108 10.48 11.74 38.45
N PHE A 109 11.16 10.60 38.61
CA PHE A 109 12.29 10.19 37.78
C PHE A 109 11.91 8.99 36.92
N LEU A 110 12.22 9.08 35.62
CA LEU A 110 12.02 8.01 34.64
C LEU A 110 13.38 7.60 34.06
N ASN A 111 13.66 6.30 34.10
CA ASN A 111 14.78 5.65 33.42
C ASN A 111 14.25 4.88 32.21
N ILE A 112 14.37 5.45 31.02
CA ILE A 112 13.61 5.06 29.82
C ILE A 112 14.50 4.26 28.85
N THR A 113 14.11 3.01 28.56
CA THR A 113 14.88 2.08 27.70
C THR A 113 14.58 2.24 26.20
N LEU A 114 13.45 2.86 25.89
CA LEU A 114 12.97 3.11 24.53
C LEU A 114 13.91 4.00 23.71
N SER A 115 14.30 3.50 22.54
CA SER A 115 14.89 4.34 21.50
C SER A 115 13.86 5.33 20.92
N SER A 116 14.31 6.52 20.56
CA SER A 116 13.54 7.46 19.73
C SER A 116 13.25 6.89 18.34
N THR A 117 14.06 5.94 17.86
CA THR A 117 13.95 5.41 16.50
C THR A 117 12.82 4.40 16.30
N LEU A 118 12.08 4.02 17.34
CA LEU A 118 11.02 3.02 17.26
C LEU A 118 9.63 3.65 17.43
N LYS A 119 8.79 3.52 16.41
CA LYS A 119 7.34 3.76 16.51
C LYS A 119 6.72 2.41 16.87
N HIS A 120 5.97 2.36 17.97
CA HIS A 120 5.49 1.09 18.59
C HIS A 120 3.97 1.02 18.74
N ILE A 121 3.27 2.14 18.54
CA ILE A 121 1.84 2.28 18.80
C ILE A 121 1.20 2.68 17.47
N VAL A 122 0.65 1.69 16.76
CA VAL A 122 -0.01 1.89 15.47
C VAL A 122 -1.26 2.73 15.67
N ARG A 123 -1.52 3.69 14.77
CA ARG A 123 -2.74 4.52 14.84
C ARG A 123 -3.67 4.27 13.65
N PRO A 124 -4.95 3.91 13.89
CA PRO A 124 -5.96 3.83 12.82
C PRO A 124 -6.26 5.17 12.14
N ASP A 125 -5.89 6.30 12.75
CA ASP A 125 -6.29 7.67 12.37
C ASP A 125 -5.12 8.63 12.11
N GLY A 126 -3.87 8.14 12.06
CA GLY A 126 -2.70 9.00 11.87
C GLY A 126 -1.40 8.20 11.71
N GLU A 127 -0.26 8.87 11.82
CA GLU A 127 1.03 8.17 11.90
C GLU A 127 1.20 7.44 13.24
N ASP A 128 1.87 6.29 13.20
CA ASP A 128 2.26 5.53 14.40
C ASP A 128 3.06 6.42 15.37
N LEU A 129 2.81 6.25 16.67
CA LEU A 129 3.44 7.05 17.72
C LEU A 129 4.72 6.40 18.25
N ASN A 130 5.68 7.25 18.62
CA ASN A 130 6.82 6.86 19.43
C ASN A 130 6.39 6.66 20.90
N GLY A 131 6.85 5.57 21.51
CA GLY A 131 6.49 5.23 22.89
C GLY A 131 7.02 6.23 23.94
N VAL A 132 8.16 6.89 23.69
CA VAL A 132 8.68 7.96 24.57
C VAL A 132 7.76 9.18 24.53
N THR A 133 7.31 9.59 23.34
CA THR A 133 6.35 10.68 23.19
C THR A 133 5.08 10.39 23.95
N VAL A 134 4.53 9.16 23.84
CA VAL A 134 3.33 8.76 24.60
C VAL A 134 3.59 8.74 26.11
N LEU A 135 4.74 8.26 26.57
CA LEU A 135 5.13 8.25 27.99
C LEU A 135 5.26 9.67 28.57
N ILE A 136 5.96 10.58 27.87
CA ILE A 136 6.16 11.97 28.30
C ILE A 136 4.86 12.79 28.22
N MET A 137 4.06 12.62 27.16
CA MET A 137 2.74 13.26 27.05
C MET A 137 1.77 12.75 28.13
N SER A 138 1.87 11.47 28.50
CA SER A 138 1.12 10.89 29.62
C SER A 138 1.57 11.44 30.96
N LEU A 139 2.87 11.60 31.19
CA LEU A 139 3.43 12.24 32.39
C LEU A 139 2.89 13.67 32.59
N LEU A 140 2.94 14.48 31.51
CA LEU A 140 2.45 15.87 31.45
C LEU A 140 0.92 16.00 31.56
N ASN A 141 0.17 14.92 31.30
CA ASN A 141 -1.26 14.80 31.53
C ASN A 141 -1.57 14.33 32.96
N HIS A 142 -0.82 13.36 33.48
CA HIS A 142 -1.09 12.69 34.75
C HIS A 142 -0.86 13.63 35.94
N PHE A 143 0.30 14.30 35.97
CA PHE A 143 0.70 15.17 37.08
C PHE A 143 0.44 16.66 36.76
N PRO A 144 -0.66 17.26 37.27
CA PRO A 144 -0.96 18.68 37.05
C PRO A 144 0.01 19.63 37.80
N SER A 145 0.69 19.09 38.82
CA SER A 145 1.68 19.74 39.69
C SER A 145 3.02 20.07 38.99
N LEU A 146 3.36 19.37 37.90
CA LEU A 146 4.62 19.59 37.18
C LEU A 146 4.76 21.04 36.71
N ARG A 147 5.97 21.60 36.89
CA ARG A 147 6.41 22.93 36.43
C ARG A 147 7.66 22.87 35.57
N GLU A 148 8.39 21.76 35.60
CA GLU A 148 9.55 21.54 34.74
C GLU A 148 9.69 20.08 34.30
N VAL A 149 10.34 19.87 33.15
CA VAL A 149 10.83 18.54 32.72
C VAL A 149 12.30 18.65 32.30
N CYS A 150 13.12 17.70 32.75
CA CYS A 150 14.58 17.80 32.81
C CYS A 150 15.28 16.61 32.13
N TRP A 151 16.27 16.90 31.28
CA TRP A 151 17.06 15.93 30.49
C TRP A 151 18.56 16.23 30.56
N ALA A 152 19.39 15.19 30.66
CA ALA A 152 20.85 15.32 30.77
C ALA A 152 21.54 15.94 29.53
N ASP A 153 21.14 15.53 28.32
CA ASP A 153 21.78 15.97 27.07
C ASP A 153 20.92 17.02 26.31
N ASP A 154 20.66 16.77 25.03
CA ASP A 154 20.03 17.65 24.05
C ASP A 154 18.55 17.29 23.77
N VAL A 155 17.89 18.12 22.96
CA VAL A 155 16.47 17.97 22.57
C VAL A 155 16.12 16.65 21.84
N THR A 156 17.09 15.94 21.26
CA THR A 156 16.89 14.63 20.61
C THR A 156 16.70 13.49 21.62
N ARG A 157 16.92 13.77 22.92
CA ARG A 157 16.48 12.91 24.02
C ARG A 157 14.99 13.05 24.31
N ALA A 158 14.41 14.23 24.11
CA ALA A 158 12.99 14.50 24.35
C ALA A 158 12.09 14.02 23.19
N GLY A 159 12.41 14.36 21.94
CA GLY A 159 11.65 13.95 20.75
C GLY A 159 12.52 13.33 19.65
N ARG A 160 11.94 12.43 18.84
CA ARG A 160 12.64 11.83 17.67
C ARG A 160 12.71 12.79 16.50
N ASP A 161 11.55 13.29 16.09
CA ASP A 161 11.34 14.05 14.87
C ASP A 161 10.56 15.35 15.16
N ARG A 162 10.29 16.13 14.11
CA ARG A 162 9.64 17.43 14.23
C ARG A 162 8.19 17.33 14.76
N ALA A 163 7.50 16.22 14.54
CA ALA A 163 6.13 16.02 15.02
C ALA A 163 6.11 15.58 16.49
N ASP A 164 7.02 14.68 16.89
CA ASP A 164 7.23 14.32 18.30
C ASP A 164 7.68 15.53 19.14
N TRP A 165 8.69 16.27 18.67
CA TRP A 165 9.22 17.46 19.34
C TRP A 165 8.13 18.53 19.49
N SER A 166 7.41 18.84 18.40
CA SER A 166 6.34 19.84 18.42
C SER A 166 5.17 19.46 19.34
N GLN A 167 4.86 18.16 19.49
CA GLN A 167 3.84 17.74 20.46
C GLN A 167 4.28 18.03 21.90
N ILE A 168 5.52 17.70 22.26
CA ILE A 168 6.05 17.89 23.61
C ILE A 168 6.21 19.39 23.92
N THR A 169 6.82 20.19 23.04
CA THR A 169 7.00 21.63 23.28
C THR A 169 5.65 22.34 23.41
N ASN A 170 4.73 22.14 22.47
CA ASN A 170 3.37 22.72 22.55
C ASN A 170 2.63 22.26 23.81
N LYS A 171 2.79 21.00 24.24
CA LYS A 171 2.17 20.53 25.48
C LYS A 171 2.74 21.24 26.71
N CYS A 172 4.05 21.40 26.79
CA CYS A 172 4.71 22.17 27.85
C CYS A 172 4.27 23.64 27.83
N LYS A 173 4.18 24.28 26.66
CA LYS A 173 3.70 25.67 26.50
C LYS A 173 2.25 25.85 26.95
N ILE A 174 1.35 24.93 26.60
CA ILE A 174 -0.06 24.92 27.02
C ILE A 174 -0.21 24.65 28.53
N ARG A 175 0.78 24.01 29.15
CA ARG A 175 0.76 23.61 30.57
C ARG A 175 1.54 24.52 31.50
N ASP A 176 2.23 25.54 30.97
CA ASP A 176 3.17 26.42 31.69
C ASP A 176 4.29 25.62 32.39
N VAL A 177 5.00 24.81 31.57
CA VAL A 177 6.08 23.90 32.02
C VAL A 177 7.40 24.27 31.35
N THR A 178 8.40 24.60 32.17
CA THR A 178 9.79 24.84 31.77
C THR A 178 10.40 23.56 31.19
N MET A 179 11.23 23.67 30.15
CA MET A 179 12.04 22.55 29.65
C MET A 179 13.51 22.78 30.03
N VAL A 180 14.20 21.75 30.51
CA VAL A 180 15.59 21.87 31.01
C VAL A 180 16.49 20.84 30.34
N PHE A 181 17.57 21.29 29.72
CA PHE A 181 18.52 20.47 28.96
C PHE A 181 19.95 20.76 29.42
N GLY A 182 20.68 19.75 29.92
CA GLY A 182 22.05 19.93 30.43
C GLY A 182 22.14 20.96 31.57
N GLY A 183 21.10 21.06 32.39
CA GLY A 183 20.94 22.09 33.42
C GLY A 183 20.44 23.45 32.92
N GLN A 184 20.54 23.77 31.62
CA GLN A 184 20.01 25.01 31.06
C GLN A 184 18.48 24.98 30.97
N ARG A 185 17.83 25.98 31.57
CA ARG A 185 16.37 26.15 31.58
C ARG A 185 15.89 26.94 30.35
N TYR A 186 14.70 26.60 29.87
CA TYR A 186 14.01 27.27 28.76
C TYR A 186 12.53 27.44 29.11
N ASP A 187 12.06 28.69 29.22
CA ASP A 187 10.66 29.03 29.50
C ASP A 187 9.94 29.50 28.22
N GLN A 188 8.95 28.73 27.76
CA GLN A 188 8.18 29.06 26.56
C GLN A 188 7.19 30.23 26.73
N SER A 189 7.12 30.86 27.91
CA SER A 189 6.54 32.19 28.09
C SER A 189 7.43 33.30 27.49
N ILE A 190 8.75 33.07 27.44
CA ILE A 190 9.77 33.99 26.94
C ILE A 190 9.96 33.77 25.43
N PRO A 191 9.72 34.76 24.56
CA PRO A 191 9.84 34.58 23.11
C PRO A 191 11.26 34.21 22.62
N GLY A 192 12.30 34.57 23.38
CA GLY A 192 13.67 34.16 23.11
C GLY A 192 13.91 32.66 23.32
N ASP A 193 13.34 32.10 24.39
CA ASP A 193 13.46 30.68 24.74
C ASP A 193 12.54 29.81 23.87
N GLU A 194 11.35 30.31 23.52
CA GLU A 194 10.51 29.67 22.47
C GLU A 194 11.26 29.60 21.14
N LEU A 195 11.91 30.69 20.72
CA LEU A 195 12.72 30.70 19.50
C LEU A 195 13.95 29.79 19.61
N ALA A 196 14.59 29.72 20.79
CA ALA A 196 15.72 28.83 21.05
C ALA A 196 15.29 27.35 21.00
N LEU A 197 14.18 26.96 21.64
CA LEU A 197 13.60 25.61 21.55
C LEU A 197 13.13 25.28 20.13
N GLY A 198 12.63 26.27 19.38
CA GLY A 198 12.33 26.14 17.95
C GLY A 198 13.58 25.88 17.12
N ALA A 199 14.66 26.63 17.35
CA ALA A 199 15.94 26.48 16.67
C ALA A 199 16.65 25.16 17.03
N LEU A 200 16.67 24.77 18.31
CA LEU A 200 17.16 23.46 18.77
C LEU A 200 16.36 22.33 18.12
N GLY A 201 15.03 22.46 18.01
CA GLY A 201 14.18 21.51 17.28
C GLY A 201 14.48 21.41 15.79
N LEU A 202 14.94 22.51 15.16
CA LEU A 202 15.41 22.49 13.78
C LEU A 202 16.79 21.84 13.67
N VAL A 203 17.73 22.14 14.57
CA VAL A 203 19.09 21.54 14.60
C VAL A 203 19.04 20.05 14.95
N GLY A 204 18.11 19.62 15.81
CA GLY A 204 17.83 18.20 16.06
C GLY A 204 17.27 17.46 14.83
N GLY A 205 16.63 18.18 13.90
CA GLY A 205 16.24 17.68 12.58
C GLY A 205 17.36 17.78 11.52
N SER A 206 18.23 18.78 11.61
CA SER A 206 19.41 18.98 10.75
C SER A 206 20.71 18.63 11.49
N ASP A 207 20.75 17.37 11.95
CA ASP A 207 21.81 16.67 12.69
C ASP A 207 23.24 16.98 12.19
N ASP A 208 24.14 17.26 13.14
CA ASP A 208 25.49 17.82 12.87
C ASP A 208 26.39 16.86 12.06
N PRO A 209 26.95 17.31 10.91
CA PRO A 209 27.91 16.53 10.13
C PRO A 209 29.14 16.04 10.91
N ASN A 210 29.61 16.76 11.94
CA ASN A 210 30.77 16.35 12.73
C ASN A 210 30.41 15.24 13.73
N ARG A 211 29.27 15.35 14.42
CA ARG A 211 28.62 14.30 15.22
C ARG A 211 28.43 13.03 14.39
N ARG A 212 27.88 13.14 13.17
CA ARG A 212 27.73 12.01 12.23
C ARG A 212 29.07 11.38 11.87
N ARG A 213 30.05 12.18 11.44
CA ARG A 213 31.43 11.71 11.17
C ARG A 213 32.04 10.93 12.34
N ARG A 214 31.88 11.43 13.57
CA ARG A 214 32.38 10.76 14.78
C ARG A 214 31.61 9.47 15.11
N MET A 215 30.28 9.47 14.99
CA MET A 215 29.43 8.31 15.31
C MET A 215 29.57 7.18 14.28
N THR A 216 29.47 7.50 12.99
CA THR A 216 29.62 6.54 11.89
C THR A 216 31.06 6.08 11.75
N GLY A 217 32.05 6.96 11.96
CA GLY A 217 33.46 6.56 12.07
C GLY A 217 33.71 5.57 13.21
N LYS A 218 33.17 5.80 14.42
CA LYS A 218 33.31 4.87 15.54
C LYS A 218 32.60 3.52 15.28
N ARG A 219 31.47 3.51 14.58
CA ARG A 219 30.80 2.26 14.14
C ARG A 219 31.61 1.50 13.09
N LEU A 220 32.17 2.22 12.12
CA LEU A 220 33.00 1.66 11.05
C LEU A 220 34.25 0.99 11.61
N MET A 221 34.96 1.69 12.50
CA MET A 221 36.12 1.16 13.23
C MET A 221 35.76 -0.08 14.06
N LYS A 222 34.64 -0.05 14.82
CA LYS A 222 34.14 -1.23 15.55
C LYS A 222 33.90 -2.42 14.61
N TYR A 223 33.34 -2.22 13.41
CA TYR A 223 33.16 -3.31 12.43
C TYR A 223 34.50 -3.83 11.88
N LYS A 224 35.41 -2.94 11.49
CA LYS A 224 36.76 -3.27 10.97
C LYS A 224 37.56 -4.11 11.98
N LEU A 225 37.54 -3.72 13.26
CA LEU A 225 38.18 -4.43 14.38
C LEU A 225 37.50 -5.74 14.82
N GLY A 226 36.47 -6.22 14.11
CA GLY A 226 35.81 -7.49 14.44
C GLY A 226 34.83 -7.38 15.61
N GLY A 227 34.16 -6.23 15.77
CA GLY A 227 33.18 -5.94 16.81
C GLY A 227 31.73 -6.26 16.42
N ALA A 228 30.96 -6.75 17.38
CA ALA A 228 29.56 -7.12 17.29
C ALA A 228 28.60 -5.94 17.60
N ALA A 229 28.80 -4.79 16.97
CA ALA A 229 27.90 -3.63 17.08
C ALA A 229 26.56 -3.81 16.32
N LEU A 230 25.88 -4.94 16.57
CA LEU A 230 24.52 -5.30 16.19
C LEU A 230 23.75 -5.69 17.46
N ALA A 231 22.42 -5.65 17.46
CA ALA A 231 21.64 -6.26 18.53
C ALA A 231 21.85 -7.79 18.53
N GLU A 232 21.72 -8.45 19.69
CA GLU A 232 21.96 -9.90 19.78
C GLU A 232 20.96 -10.71 18.95
N ARG A 233 19.68 -10.31 18.94
CA ARG A 233 18.63 -10.83 18.03
C ARG A 233 18.90 -10.54 16.53
N GLN A 234 19.94 -9.77 16.18
CA GLN A 234 20.38 -9.49 14.79
C GLN A 234 21.74 -10.14 14.44
N MET A 235 22.36 -10.87 15.37
CA MET A 235 23.60 -11.60 15.12
C MET A 235 23.36 -12.79 14.18
N PRO A 236 24.30 -13.13 13.28
CA PRO A 236 24.25 -14.38 12.53
C PRO A 236 24.12 -15.60 13.44
N TYR A 237 23.30 -16.58 13.04
CA TYR A 237 23.20 -17.85 13.75
C TYR A 237 24.59 -18.49 13.89
N GLY A 238 24.87 -19.05 15.07
CA GLY A 238 26.22 -19.47 15.47
C GLY A 238 26.95 -18.50 16.39
N TRP A 239 26.61 -17.21 16.40
CA TRP A 239 27.24 -16.22 17.28
C TRP A 239 26.24 -15.51 18.19
N GLY A 240 26.68 -15.20 19.40
CA GLY A 240 26.04 -14.28 20.35
C GLY A 240 26.98 -13.13 20.73
N HIS A 241 26.58 -12.33 21.73
CA HIS A 241 27.50 -11.40 22.39
C HIS A 241 28.22 -12.13 23.53
N LYS A 242 29.55 -11.98 23.60
CA LYS A 242 30.37 -12.50 24.71
C LYS A 242 29.83 -12.00 26.05
N LYS A 243 29.58 -12.91 26.99
CA LYS A 243 29.06 -12.57 28.32
C LYS A 243 30.16 -12.66 29.38
N ASP A 244 30.07 -11.83 30.42
CA ASP A 244 30.86 -11.99 31.64
C ASP A 244 30.20 -13.00 32.60
N LYS A 245 30.86 -13.25 33.73
CA LYS A 245 30.36 -14.12 34.82
C LYS A 245 29.05 -13.66 35.49
N HIS A 246 28.50 -12.52 35.07
CA HIS A 246 27.23 -11.94 35.53
C HIS A 246 26.20 -11.82 34.38
N GLY A 247 26.46 -12.45 33.23
CA GLY A 247 25.57 -12.40 32.05
C GLY A 247 25.62 -11.09 31.26
N ARG A 248 26.52 -10.17 31.58
CA ARG A 248 26.63 -8.83 30.97
C ARG A 248 27.50 -8.89 29.72
N THR A 249 27.16 -8.11 28.69
CA THR A 249 27.92 -8.06 27.44
C THR A 249 29.31 -7.44 27.64
N VAL A 250 30.36 -8.15 27.21
CA VAL A 250 31.75 -7.67 27.26
C VAL A 250 32.01 -6.69 26.11
N GLU A 251 32.52 -5.48 26.42
CA GLU A 251 33.08 -4.55 25.43
C GLU A 251 34.62 -4.46 25.56
N GLU A 252 35.34 -4.74 24.46
CA GLU A 252 36.80 -4.64 24.36
C GLU A 252 37.19 -3.31 23.66
N GLY A 253 37.47 -2.25 24.43
CA GLY A 253 38.05 -0.99 23.93
C GLY A 253 37.38 -0.43 22.65
N ASP A 254 38.18 -0.23 21.60
CA ASP A 254 37.71 0.27 20.30
C ASP A 254 37.03 -0.79 19.40
N ARG A 255 37.15 -2.09 19.72
CA ARG A 255 36.35 -3.17 19.13
C ARG A 255 34.91 -3.13 19.63
N GLY A 256 34.72 -2.73 20.89
CA GLY A 256 33.41 -2.72 21.54
C GLY A 256 32.88 -4.12 21.83
N ILE A 257 31.55 -4.29 21.75
CA ILE A 257 30.88 -5.57 22.01
C ILE A 257 31.57 -6.71 21.24
N VAL A 258 31.93 -7.77 21.95
CA VAL A 258 32.71 -8.88 21.39
C VAL A 258 31.77 -9.98 20.85
N PRO A 259 31.96 -10.47 19.62
CA PRO A 259 31.27 -11.66 19.13
C PRO A 259 31.82 -12.92 19.80
N GLU A 260 30.95 -13.84 20.18
CA GLU A 260 31.31 -15.15 20.73
C GLU A 260 30.58 -16.26 19.97
N ALA A 261 31.30 -17.31 19.57
CA ALA A 261 30.73 -18.44 18.86
C ALA A 261 30.08 -19.44 19.84
N GLN A 262 28.81 -19.72 19.63
CA GLN A 262 27.98 -20.53 20.51
C GLN A 262 28.17 -22.01 20.17
N ARG A 263 28.94 -22.73 21.00
CA ARG A 263 29.28 -24.14 20.77
C ARG A 263 28.06 -25.04 20.51
N GLN A 264 26.94 -24.82 21.21
CA GLN A 264 25.73 -25.63 21.01
C GLN A 264 25.10 -25.50 19.60
N MET A 265 25.43 -24.44 18.86
CA MET A 265 24.97 -24.25 17.48
C MET A 265 25.72 -25.11 16.45
N ALA A 266 26.83 -25.78 16.82
CA ALA A 266 27.63 -26.57 15.88
C ALA A 266 26.84 -27.69 15.16
N PRO A 267 26.15 -28.63 15.85
CA PRO A 267 25.35 -29.65 15.16
C PRO A 267 24.22 -29.07 14.32
N VAL A 268 23.60 -27.97 14.76
CA VAL A 268 22.55 -27.26 14.01
C VAL A 268 23.10 -26.67 12.71
N ILE A 269 24.24 -25.98 12.77
CA ILE A 269 24.88 -25.38 11.59
C ILE A 269 25.34 -26.46 10.62
N GLU A 270 25.95 -27.55 11.11
CA GLU A 270 26.38 -28.65 10.24
C GLU A 270 25.20 -29.33 9.54
N ALA A 271 24.15 -29.69 10.27
CA ALA A 271 22.97 -30.34 9.70
C ALA A 271 22.29 -29.45 8.63
N ILE A 272 22.11 -28.16 8.93
CA ILE A 272 21.41 -27.21 8.05
C ILE A 272 22.25 -26.83 6.83
N TYR A 273 23.58 -26.70 6.95
CA TYR A 273 24.46 -26.47 5.79
C TYR A 273 24.53 -27.71 4.89
N ARG A 274 24.61 -28.93 5.46
CA ARG A 274 24.57 -30.17 4.68
C ARG A 274 23.23 -30.35 3.95
N ALA A 275 22.10 -30.12 4.62
CA ALA A 275 20.78 -30.17 4.01
C ALA A 275 20.65 -29.22 2.80
N HIS A 276 21.13 -27.99 2.93
CA HIS A 276 21.09 -27.01 1.83
C HIS A 276 22.04 -27.37 0.68
N ALA A 277 23.26 -27.85 0.96
CA ALA A 277 24.18 -28.35 -0.06
C ALA A 277 23.63 -29.58 -0.81
N ASN A 278 22.96 -30.48 -0.10
CA ASN A 278 22.36 -31.71 -0.65
C ASN A 278 21.13 -31.47 -1.56
N GLY A 279 20.60 -30.24 -1.61
CA GLY A 279 19.44 -29.92 -2.44
C GLY A 279 18.07 -29.97 -1.75
N GLU A 280 18.01 -30.16 -0.42
CA GLU A 280 16.73 -30.22 0.33
C GLU A 280 15.91 -28.93 0.18
N SER A 281 14.58 -29.02 0.33
CA SER A 281 13.68 -27.86 0.17
C SER A 281 13.78 -26.91 1.36
N TYR A 282 13.31 -25.66 1.19
CA TYR A 282 13.27 -24.71 2.29
C TYR A 282 12.21 -25.09 3.36
N GLN A 283 11.20 -25.88 2.98
CA GLN A 283 10.23 -26.49 3.88
C GLN A 283 10.89 -27.57 4.75
N ASP A 284 11.66 -28.50 4.15
CA ASP A 284 12.41 -29.53 4.89
C ASP A 284 13.41 -28.89 5.87
N ILE A 285 14.15 -27.88 5.40
CA ILE A 285 15.08 -27.10 6.23
C ILE A 285 14.35 -26.37 7.36
N THR A 286 13.12 -25.87 7.13
CA THR A 286 12.29 -25.28 8.18
C THR A 286 11.84 -26.33 9.19
N ALA A 287 11.41 -27.51 8.76
CA ALA A 287 11.04 -28.62 9.66
C ALA A 287 12.22 -29.06 10.55
N ARG A 288 13.44 -29.11 10.01
CA ARG A 288 14.67 -29.33 10.80
C ARG A 288 14.92 -28.21 11.82
N LEU A 289 14.73 -26.95 11.42
CA LEU A 289 14.88 -25.79 12.34
C LEU A 289 13.83 -25.81 13.46
N ILE A 290 12.61 -26.28 13.19
CA ILE A 290 11.56 -26.49 14.21
C ILE A 290 11.97 -27.57 15.23
N ALA A 291 12.55 -28.68 14.77
CA ALA A 291 13.05 -29.73 15.68
C ALA A 291 14.15 -29.19 16.61
N PHE A 292 15.15 -28.49 16.06
CA PHE A 292 16.21 -27.87 16.85
C PHE A 292 15.70 -26.73 17.77
N GLU A 293 14.59 -26.07 17.43
CA GLU A 293 13.94 -25.05 18.27
C GLU A 293 13.19 -25.70 19.45
N ALA A 294 12.54 -26.85 19.22
CA ALA A 294 11.92 -27.65 20.28
C ALA A 294 12.96 -28.26 21.24
N GLU A 295 14.17 -28.59 20.75
CA GLU A 295 15.32 -29.00 21.56
C GLU A 295 16.01 -27.82 22.29
N GLY A 296 15.60 -26.57 22.04
CA GLY A 296 16.19 -25.37 22.63
C GLY A 296 17.61 -25.02 22.12
N LEU A 297 18.09 -25.71 21.08
CA LEU A 297 19.42 -25.48 20.50
C LEU A 297 19.48 -24.20 19.66
N ILE A 298 18.35 -23.80 19.07
CA ILE A 298 18.18 -22.57 18.30
C ILE A 298 16.89 -21.84 18.74
N VAL A 299 16.85 -20.52 18.57
CA VAL A 299 15.63 -19.71 18.62
C VAL A 299 15.62 -18.85 17.36
N ARG A 300 14.46 -18.77 16.67
CA ARG A 300 14.32 -17.90 15.49
C ARG A 300 14.66 -16.44 15.84
N ARG A 301 15.52 -15.82 15.03
CA ARG A 301 16.07 -14.48 15.27
C ARG A 301 15.30 -13.41 14.49
N ASP A 302 14.33 -12.82 15.15
CA ASP A 302 13.61 -11.62 14.71
C ASP A 302 13.82 -10.48 15.73
N HIS A 303 13.74 -9.24 15.25
CA HIS A 303 13.93 -8.01 16.02
C HIS A 303 12.71 -7.06 15.93
N THR A 304 11.61 -7.54 15.34
CA THR A 304 10.35 -6.81 15.13
C THR A 304 9.16 -7.52 15.81
N ASP A 305 9.07 -8.85 15.68
CA ASP A 305 8.24 -9.72 16.52
C ASP A 305 9.17 -10.52 17.45
N LEU A 306 8.93 -10.46 18.76
CA LEU A 306 9.79 -11.10 19.76
C LEU A 306 9.39 -12.56 20.06
N ASP A 307 8.17 -12.94 19.66
CA ASP A 307 7.53 -14.24 19.85
C ASP A 307 7.46 -15.04 18.52
N ASN A 308 8.26 -14.62 17.52
CA ASN A 308 8.34 -15.24 16.20
C ASN A 308 9.22 -16.50 16.25
N THR A 309 8.61 -17.68 16.14
CA THR A 309 9.25 -19.00 16.17
C THR A 309 9.37 -19.60 14.75
N PHE A 310 10.22 -20.60 14.53
CA PHE A 310 10.20 -21.38 13.28
C PHE A 310 8.89 -22.15 13.13
N ALA A 311 8.29 -22.62 14.23
CA ALA A 311 7.01 -23.33 14.20
C ALA A 311 5.88 -22.50 13.56
N ARG A 312 5.85 -21.18 13.77
CA ARG A 312 4.89 -20.24 13.16
C ARG A 312 5.01 -20.09 11.63
N ALA A 313 5.96 -20.75 10.97
CA ALA A 313 6.14 -20.72 9.52
C ALA A 313 5.71 -22.01 8.79
N VAL A 314 5.37 -23.10 9.50
CA VAL A 314 5.26 -24.44 8.90
C VAL A 314 4.09 -24.59 7.91
N ASP A 315 2.99 -23.86 8.11
CA ASP A 315 1.77 -23.93 7.29
C ASP A 315 1.75 -22.90 6.12
N ASP A 316 2.83 -22.15 5.90
CA ASP A 316 2.97 -21.15 4.83
C ASP A 316 4.32 -21.33 4.11
N ASP A 317 4.28 -21.78 2.86
CA ASP A 317 5.46 -21.99 2.00
C ASP A 317 6.36 -20.75 1.90
N GLY A 318 5.77 -19.55 1.84
CA GLY A 318 6.49 -18.27 1.77
C GLY A 318 7.12 -17.89 3.10
N ALA A 319 6.44 -18.15 4.21
CA ALA A 319 6.99 -17.97 5.55
C ALA A 319 8.13 -18.97 5.83
N SER A 320 7.97 -20.24 5.45
CA SER A 320 9.02 -21.27 5.53
C SER A 320 10.22 -20.91 4.67
N TYR A 321 10.01 -20.53 3.41
CA TYR A 321 11.08 -20.04 2.52
C TYR A 321 11.85 -18.87 3.16
N GLY A 322 11.15 -17.87 3.67
CA GLY A 322 11.75 -16.73 4.36
C GLY A 322 12.51 -17.14 5.64
N ALA A 323 11.94 -18.03 6.45
CA ALA A 323 12.52 -18.49 7.70
C ALA A 323 13.83 -19.26 7.48
N ALA A 324 13.81 -20.31 6.66
CA ALA A 324 15.00 -21.10 6.36
C ALA A 324 16.06 -20.30 5.58
N LYS A 325 15.67 -19.49 4.58
CA LYS A 325 16.64 -18.68 3.82
C LYS A 325 17.31 -17.59 4.67
N SER A 326 16.63 -17.10 5.71
CA SER A 326 17.23 -16.18 6.71
C SER A 326 18.41 -16.79 7.47
N PHE A 327 18.60 -18.11 7.46
CA PHE A 327 19.78 -18.74 8.04
C PHE A 327 21.05 -18.39 7.25
N PHE A 328 20.97 -18.43 5.91
CA PHE A 328 22.12 -18.30 5.01
C PHE A 328 22.33 -16.90 4.43
N THR A 329 21.28 -16.11 4.21
CA THR A 329 21.38 -14.75 3.61
C THR A 329 20.81 -13.70 4.56
N ARG A 330 20.90 -12.42 4.18
CA ARG A 330 19.98 -11.40 4.71
C ARG A 330 18.75 -11.32 3.80
N SER A 331 17.58 -11.00 4.37
CA SER A 331 16.31 -10.95 3.65
C SER A 331 16.13 -9.69 2.80
N ASP A 332 16.94 -8.65 3.04
CA ASP A 332 16.94 -7.37 2.35
C ASP A 332 17.98 -7.27 1.21
N SER A 333 18.95 -8.18 1.15
CA SER A 333 19.96 -8.19 0.08
C SER A 333 19.52 -9.01 -1.13
N ASN A 334 19.45 -8.34 -2.28
CA ASN A 334 19.47 -8.97 -3.61
C ASN A 334 20.49 -8.18 -4.45
N PRO A 335 21.50 -8.84 -5.05
CA PRO A 335 22.52 -8.14 -5.81
C PRO A 335 21.97 -7.60 -7.13
N ARG A 336 22.54 -6.48 -7.59
CA ARG A 336 22.16 -5.81 -8.85
C ARG A 336 22.63 -6.56 -10.09
N VAL A 337 23.86 -7.05 -10.04
CA VAL A 337 24.47 -7.94 -11.03
C VAL A 337 24.31 -9.36 -10.51
N ILE A 338 23.89 -10.29 -11.37
CA ILE A 338 23.76 -11.70 -11.03
C ILE A 338 24.97 -12.42 -11.63
N PRO A 339 25.79 -13.14 -10.84
CA PRO A 339 27.03 -13.76 -11.34
C PRO A 339 26.74 -14.86 -12.38
N SER A 340 27.70 -15.06 -13.29
CA SER A 340 27.61 -16.11 -14.31
C SER A 340 27.93 -17.49 -13.75
N ASP A 341 27.65 -18.56 -14.51
CA ASP A 341 28.05 -19.91 -14.12
C ASP A 341 29.57 -20.07 -14.05
N LEU A 342 30.33 -19.29 -14.83
CA LEU A 342 31.79 -19.28 -14.81
C LEU A 342 32.33 -18.67 -13.51
N ASP A 343 31.75 -17.57 -13.05
CA ASP A 343 32.13 -16.94 -11.77
C ASP A 343 31.79 -17.87 -10.60
N ILE A 344 30.63 -18.52 -10.65
CA ILE A 344 30.22 -19.51 -9.64
C ILE A 344 31.12 -20.75 -9.68
N ALA A 345 31.64 -21.17 -10.85
CA ALA A 345 32.59 -22.27 -10.98
C ALA A 345 33.97 -21.90 -10.39
N ARG A 346 34.55 -20.75 -10.78
CA ARG A 346 35.80 -20.21 -10.23
C ARG A 346 35.79 -20.12 -8.70
N TYR A 347 34.68 -19.61 -8.14
CA TYR A 347 34.46 -19.57 -6.71
C TYR A 347 34.34 -20.97 -6.06
N LEU A 348 33.78 -21.97 -6.74
CA LEU A 348 33.75 -23.35 -6.26
C LEU A 348 35.14 -24.01 -6.29
N GLU A 349 35.96 -23.70 -7.30
CA GLU A 349 37.31 -24.26 -7.50
C GLU A 349 38.32 -23.80 -6.45
N GLY A 350 38.15 -22.58 -5.91
CA GLY A 350 38.91 -22.15 -4.73
C GLY A 350 39.16 -20.65 -4.61
N GLU A 351 38.91 -19.88 -5.66
CA GLU A 351 39.25 -18.44 -5.73
C GLU A 351 38.60 -17.60 -4.61
N ASP A 352 39.19 -16.43 -4.33
CA ASP A 352 38.66 -15.49 -3.34
C ASP A 352 37.41 -14.77 -3.91
N PRO A 353 36.28 -14.72 -3.17
CA PRO A 353 35.12 -13.95 -3.61
C PRO A 353 35.38 -12.45 -3.81
N ALA A 354 36.54 -11.91 -3.38
CA ALA A 354 36.98 -10.56 -3.72
C ALA A 354 37.33 -10.36 -5.20
N ASP A 355 37.90 -11.38 -5.84
CA ASP A 355 38.42 -11.33 -7.21
C ASP A 355 37.40 -11.87 -8.24
N VAL A 356 36.36 -12.54 -7.74
CA VAL A 356 35.32 -13.21 -8.55
C VAL A 356 33.96 -12.52 -8.45
N PHE A 357 33.64 -11.80 -7.37
CA PHE A 357 32.29 -11.26 -7.13
C PHE A 357 32.26 -9.77 -6.74
N ASP A 358 31.28 -9.05 -7.29
CA ASP A 358 30.93 -7.69 -6.89
C ASP A 358 30.60 -7.57 -5.38
N PRO A 359 30.83 -6.42 -4.75
CA PRO A 359 30.46 -6.14 -3.35
C PRO A 359 29.01 -6.52 -2.99
N ASP A 360 28.06 -6.30 -3.90
CA ASP A 360 26.64 -6.67 -3.71
C ASP A 360 26.45 -8.19 -3.59
N VAL A 361 27.17 -8.97 -4.38
CA VAL A 361 27.13 -10.45 -4.39
C VAL A 361 27.83 -10.99 -3.15
N ARG A 362 28.99 -10.42 -2.79
CA ARG A 362 29.72 -10.72 -1.54
C ARG A 362 28.87 -10.44 -0.30
N PHE A 363 28.07 -9.37 -0.30
CA PHE A 363 27.14 -9.03 0.78
C PHE A 363 25.95 -10.00 0.89
N PHE A 364 25.49 -10.58 -0.24
CA PHE A 364 24.42 -11.58 -0.25
C PHE A 364 24.82 -12.88 0.46
N ILE A 365 26.03 -13.40 0.18
CA ILE A 365 26.56 -14.65 0.77
C ILE A 365 27.28 -14.45 2.12
N ALA A 366 27.28 -13.24 2.68
CA ALA A 366 28.17 -12.84 3.78
C ALA A 366 28.05 -13.64 5.10
N LYS A 367 26.92 -14.33 5.36
CA LYS A 367 26.80 -15.24 6.52
C LYS A 367 27.49 -16.59 6.27
N VAL A 368 27.40 -17.11 5.05
CA VAL A 368 28.09 -18.33 4.61
C VAL A 368 29.60 -18.10 4.64
N GLU A 369 30.05 -16.94 4.17
CA GLU A 369 31.45 -16.53 4.25
C GLU A 369 31.95 -16.31 5.68
N LEU A 370 31.10 -15.83 6.59
CA LEU A 370 31.45 -15.75 8.01
C LEU A 370 31.68 -17.15 8.61
N VAL A 371 30.82 -18.15 8.32
CA VAL A 371 31.06 -19.54 8.74
C VAL A 371 32.34 -20.10 8.11
N ARG A 372 32.55 -19.87 6.80
CA ARG A 372 33.69 -20.39 6.05
C ARG A 372 35.05 -19.78 6.48
N THR A 373 35.10 -18.49 6.82
CA THR A 373 36.36 -17.73 6.97
C THR A 373 36.58 -17.08 8.33
N SER A 374 35.60 -17.11 9.24
CA SER A 374 35.50 -16.29 10.47
C SER A 374 35.41 -14.77 10.25
N ARG A 375 35.41 -14.25 9.02
CA ARG A 375 35.33 -12.80 8.74
C ARG A 375 33.96 -12.43 8.20
N TYR A 376 33.29 -11.46 8.83
CA TYR A 376 31.96 -11.03 8.39
C TYR A 376 32.08 -9.83 7.43
N TYR A 377 31.71 -10.03 6.17
CA TYR A 377 31.52 -8.94 5.22
C TYR A 377 30.22 -8.16 5.52
N ARG A 378 30.30 -6.84 5.59
CA ARG A 378 29.26 -5.97 6.14
C ARG A 378 29.13 -4.67 5.37
N ARG A 379 27.89 -4.22 5.22
CA ARG A 379 27.55 -2.89 4.70
C ARG A 379 27.06 -1.99 5.83
N LEU A 380 27.71 -0.84 6.02
CA LEU A 380 27.30 0.21 6.93
C LEU A 380 26.74 1.38 6.11
N ASN A 381 25.43 1.59 6.14
CA ASN A 381 24.81 2.76 5.51
C ASN A 381 25.41 4.04 6.11
N ASN A 382 25.83 4.97 5.25
CA ASN A 382 26.38 6.25 5.67
C ASN A 382 25.24 7.25 5.98
N ASP A 383 25.38 8.04 7.04
CA ASP A 383 24.48 9.13 7.41
C ASP A 383 25.04 10.52 7.06
N ILE A 384 26.32 10.62 6.69
CA ILE A 384 27.00 11.86 6.35
C ILE A 384 26.64 12.25 4.91
N ARG A 385 25.91 13.35 4.75
CA ARG A 385 25.55 13.90 3.44
C ARG A 385 26.78 14.41 2.68
N GLY A 386 26.95 13.98 1.44
CA GLY A 386 28.03 14.38 0.52
C GLY A 386 28.61 13.18 -0.23
N ARG A 387 29.16 13.44 -1.42
CA ARG A 387 29.92 12.43 -2.20
C ARG A 387 31.39 12.42 -1.76
N ASN A 388 32.10 11.33 -2.06
CA ASN A 388 33.51 11.11 -1.73
C ASN A 388 33.84 11.19 -0.22
N ILE A 389 32.93 10.75 0.65
CA ILE A 389 33.21 10.63 2.08
C ILE A 389 34.17 9.46 2.32
N VAL A 390 35.27 9.73 3.03
CA VAL A 390 36.24 8.72 3.48
C VAL A 390 36.29 8.74 5.01
N LEU A 391 36.24 7.57 5.64
CA LEU A 391 36.38 7.38 7.09
C LEU A 391 37.29 6.17 7.35
N ASP A 392 38.25 6.31 8.26
CA ASP A 392 39.13 5.20 8.69
C ASP A 392 39.78 4.43 7.50
N GLY A 393 40.16 5.19 6.45
CA GLY A 393 40.75 4.68 5.20
C GLY A 393 39.76 4.04 4.21
N ILE A 394 38.47 3.95 4.54
CA ILE A 394 37.43 3.34 3.69
C ILE A 394 36.60 4.45 3.04
N SER A 395 36.50 4.42 1.71
CA SER A 395 35.63 5.30 0.93
C SER A 395 34.17 4.82 0.94
N ALA A 396 33.21 5.74 0.93
CA ALA A 396 31.81 5.40 0.71
C ALA A 396 31.53 5.08 -0.76
N THR A 397 30.76 4.02 -1.00
CA THR A 397 30.21 3.62 -2.30
C THR A 397 28.78 4.16 -2.44
N TYR A 398 28.45 4.72 -3.60
CA TYR A 398 27.17 5.41 -3.86
C TYR A 398 26.31 4.63 -4.87
N ARG A 399 24.99 4.59 -4.66
CA ARG A 399 24.06 3.73 -5.42
C ARG A 399 23.75 4.21 -6.83
N ASP A 400 23.77 5.53 -7.05
CA ASP A 400 23.80 6.22 -8.34
C ASP A 400 24.15 7.70 -8.09
N ASP A 401 23.97 8.59 -9.07
CA ASP A 401 24.38 10.00 -9.01
C ASP A 401 23.51 10.87 -8.10
N LEU A 402 22.32 10.39 -7.74
CA LEU A 402 21.39 11.06 -6.83
C LEU A 402 21.52 10.54 -5.39
N ASP A 403 22.29 9.48 -5.17
CA ASP A 403 22.66 9.03 -3.83
C ASP A 403 23.71 9.99 -3.24
N GLU A 404 23.25 10.86 -2.34
CA GLU A 404 24.09 11.80 -1.59
C GLU A 404 24.68 11.18 -0.31
N TYR A 405 24.38 9.92 0.01
CA TYR A 405 24.75 9.29 1.28
C TYR A 405 25.65 8.07 1.06
N GLY A 406 25.20 7.08 0.29
CA GLY A 406 25.96 5.84 0.06
C GLY A 406 26.13 4.96 1.29
N TYR A 407 27.16 4.12 1.25
CA TYR A 407 27.47 3.14 2.30
C TYR A 407 28.95 2.77 2.29
N PHE A 408 29.46 2.29 3.42
CA PHE A 408 30.81 1.71 3.52
C PHE A 408 30.70 0.18 3.55
N ASP A 409 31.45 -0.50 2.69
CA ASP A 409 31.62 -1.94 2.76
C ASP A 409 32.88 -2.30 3.54
N VAL A 410 32.75 -3.26 4.46
CA VAL A 410 33.76 -3.61 5.47
C VAL A 410 33.86 -5.12 5.58
N LEU A 411 35.06 -5.67 5.38
CA LEU A 411 35.38 -7.02 5.86
C LEU A 411 35.91 -6.91 7.29
N SER A 412 35.28 -7.60 8.24
CA SER A 412 35.71 -7.55 9.65
C SER A 412 37.00 -8.34 9.88
N ALA A 413 37.75 -7.99 10.94
CA ALA A 413 38.65 -8.92 11.60
C ALA A 413 37.89 -10.19 12.09
N SER A 414 38.64 -11.24 12.43
CA SER A 414 38.09 -12.56 12.77
C SER A 414 37.14 -12.53 13.96
N TRP A 415 36.05 -13.30 13.81
CA TRP A 415 35.10 -13.71 14.82
C TRP A 415 35.38 -15.19 15.13
N GLY A 416 36.21 -15.44 16.15
CA GLY A 416 36.77 -16.78 16.45
C GLY A 416 35.74 -17.92 16.47
N TRP A 417 36.20 -19.12 16.15
CA TRP A 417 35.37 -20.32 16.07
C TRP A 417 35.04 -20.86 17.47
N PRO A 418 33.98 -21.67 17.66
CA PRO A 418 33.67 -22.23 18.97
C PRO A 418 34.70 -23.28 19.34
N THR A 419 35.07 -23.39 20.62
CA THR A 419 36.03 -24.39 21.09
C THR A 419 35.37 -25.68 21.58
N ASP A 420 36.10 -26.80 21.54
CA ASP A 420 35.71 -28.06 22.19
C ASP A 420 35.99 -28.05 23.71
N ASP A 421 35.70 -29.17 24.41
CA ASP A 421 35.98 -29.33 25.86
C ASP A 421 37.48 -29.25 26.22
N LYS A 422 38.36 -29.32 25.22
CA LYS A 422 39.82 -29.32 25.37
C LYS A 422 40.45 -27.98 24.95
N GLY A 423 39.64 -27.02 24.49
CA GLY A 423 40.07 -25.70 24.04
C GLY A 423 40.48 -25.61 22.56
N ASN A 424 40.30 -26.66 21.76
CA ASN A 424 40.61 -26.64 20.33
C ASN A 424 39.49 -25.93 19.55
N GLU A 425 39.83 -25.08 18.56
CA GLU A 425 38.83 -24.47 17.69
C GLU A 425 38.14 -25.49 16.77
N ILE A 426 36.81 -25.57 16.85
CA ILE A 426 35.95 -26.33 15.94
C ILE A 426 35.75 -25.47 14.67
N LEU A 427 36.77 -25.47 13.82
CA LEU A 427 36.81 -24.69 12.58
C LEU A 427 35.50 -24.82 11.78
N ARG A 428 34.94 -23.67 11.38
CA ARG A 428 33.69 -23.57 10.61
C ARG A 428 32.49 -24.30 11.25
N PHE A 429 32.46 -24.47 12.57
CA PHE A 429 31.44 -25.26 13.29
C PHE A 429 31.39 -26.75 12.85
N GLY A 430 32.49 -27.27 12.29
CA GLY A 430 32.57 -28.64 11.75
C GLY A 430 32.26 -28.74 10.24
N VAL A 431 31.76 -27.67 9.61
CA VAL A 431 31.38 -27.67 8.19
C VAL A 431 32.62 -27.66 7.29
N PRO A 432 32.77 -28.61 6.33
CA PRO A 432 33.86 -28.56 5.35
C PRO A 432 33.80 -27.31 4.45
N ASP A 433 34.95 -26.72 4.09
CA ASP A 433 35.00 -25.51 3.24
C ASP A 433 34.20 -25.67 1.93
N ARG A 434 34.31 -26.85 1.31
CA ARG A 434 33.55 -27.26 0.13
C ARG A 434 32.04 -27.13 0.33
N VAL A 435 31.50 -27.58 1.47
CA VAL A 435 30.06 -27.50 1.76
C VAL A 435 29.61 -26.05 1.89
N CYS A 436 30.42 -25.18 2.51
CA CYS A 436 30.15 -23.73 2.52
C CYS A 436 30.15 -23.13 1.10
N ARG A 437 31.09 -23.52 0.23
CA ARG A 437 31.12 -23.07 -1.16
C ARG A 437 29.93 -23.60 -1.97
N GLU A 438 29.51 -24.85 -1.77
CA GLU A 438 28.33 -25.46 -2.39
C GLU A 438 27.02 -24.77 -1.96
N VAL A 439 26.84 -24.47 -0.67
CA VAL A 439 25.72 -23.66 -0.14
C VAL A 439 25.67 -22.28 -0.80
N ALA A 440 26.80 -21.55 -0.82
CA ALA A 440 26.87 -20.25 -1.47
C ALA A 440 26.57 -20.34 -2.98
N ALA A 441 27.11 -21.33 -3.68
CA ALA A 441 26.86 -21.54 -5.12
C ALA A 441 25.38 -21.87 -5.41
N ARG A 442 24.70 -22.64 -4.56
CA ARG A 442 23.24 -22.87 -4.68
C ARG A 442 22.48 -21.55 -4.51
N LEU A 443 22.78 -20.76 -3.48
CA LEU A 443 22.14 -19.45 -3.25
C LEU A 443 22.33 -18.49 -4.43
N LEU A 444 23.51 -18.50 -5.05
CA LEU A 444 23.80 -17.65 -6.22
C LEU A 444 23.08 -18.14 -7.50
N ARG A 445 22.96 -19.45 -7.71
CA ARG A 445 22.16 -20.01 -8.82
C ARG A 445 20.67 -19.70 -8.67
N GLU A 446 20.15 -19.70 -7.44
CA GLU A 446 18.75 -19.32 -7.17
C GLU A 446 18.40 -17.88 -7.59
N LEU A 447 19.38 -16.96 -7.64
CA LEU A 447 19.15 -15.59 -8.15
C LEU A 447 18.82 -15.55 -9.65
N ARG A 448 19.15 -16.62 -10.39
CA ARG A 448 18.89 -16.78 -11.83
C ARG A 448 17.62 -17.56 -12.13
N ALA A 449 16.98 -18.17 -11.12
CA ALA A 449 15.64 -18.69 -11.30
C ALA A 449 14.69 -17.53 -11.70
N PRO A 450 13.67 -17.78 -12.56
CA PRO A 450 12.68 -16.76 -12.85
C PRO A 450 12.04 -16.32 -11.54
N LYS A 451 12.18 -15.02 -11.20
CA LYS A 451 11.68 -14.49 -9.94
C LYS A 451 10.20 -14.82 -9.84
N ALA A 452 9.81 -15.50 -8.76
CA ALA A 452 8.41 -15.54 -8.36
C ALA A 452 7.87 -14.11 -8.40
N PRO A 453 6.69 -13.86 -8.99
CA PRO A 453 6.10 -12.53 -9.01
C PRO A 453 6.08 -11.99 -7.58
N THR A 454 6.35 -10.70 -7.40
CA THR A 454 6.56 -10.11 -6.07
C THR A 454 6.05 -8.67 -6.06
N GLY A 455 5.20 -8.36 -5.08
CA GLY A 455 4.45 -7.10 -5.01
C GLY A 455 3.21 -7.09 -5.92
N GLY A 456 2.04 -6.83 -5.33
CA GLY A 456 0.76 -6.64 -6.05
C GLY A 456 0.12 -7.89 -6.65
N GLN A 457 0.87 -8.70 -7.40
CA GLN A 457 0.37 -9.94 -8.02
C GLN A 457 0.54 -11.19 -7.14
N ALA A 458 1.30 -11.10 -6.04
CA ALA A 458 1.79 -12.28 -5.32
C ALA A 458 2.06 -12.04 -3.82
N HIS A 459 1.30 -11.15 -3.19
CA HIS A 459 1.06 -11.37 -1.76
C HIS A 459 0.07 -12.53 -1.66
N HIS A 460 0.32 -13.50 -0.79
CA HIS A 460 -0.56 -14.65 -0.57
C HIS A 460 -1.81 -14.28 0.25
N THR A 461 -2.39 -13.11 -0.04
CA THR A 461 -3.76 -12.79 0.37
C THR A 461 -4.73 -13.74 -0.35
N PRO A 462 -5.80 -14.21 0.32
CA PRO A 462 -6.80 -15.07 -0.33
C PRO A 462 -7.49 -14.36 -1.50
N THR A 463 -7.50 -13.02 -1.51
CA THR A 463 -7.94 -12.17 -2.62
C THR A 463 -6.77 -11.55 -3.39
N ARG A 464 -7.01 -11.27 -4.68
CA ARG A 464 -6.18 -10.44 -5.57
C ARG A 464 -7.09 -9.52 -6.40
N ARG A 465 -6.52 -8.61 -7.20
CA ARG A 465 -7.27 -7.89 -8.24
C ARG A 465 -7.74 -8.85 -9.33
N ALA A 466 -9.03 -8.79 -9.68
CA ALA A 466 -9.63 -9.71 -10.65
C ALA A 466 -9.09 -9.56 -12.08
N LEU A 467 -8.65 -8.36 -12.47
CA LEU A 467 -8.01 -8.09 -13.76
C LEU A 467 -6.70 -7.33 -13.49
N GLN A 468 -5.55 -7.94 -13.79
CA GLN A 468 -4.24 -7.28 -13.60
C GLN A 468 -3.10 -7.73 -14.54
N GLY A 469 -3.29 -8.76 -15.36
CA GLY A 469 -2.33 -9.30 -16.34
C GLY A 469 -2.19 -8.46 -17.61
N PHE A 470 -2.23 -7.13 -17.50
CA PHE A 470 -2.19 -6.24 -18.67
C PHE A 470 -0.80 -6.21 -19.30
N SER A 471 -0.66 -6.84 -20.47
CA SER A 471 0.56 -6.75 -21.28
C SER A 471 0.79 -5.32 -21.80
N SER A 472 2.06 -4.95 -21.99
CA SER A 472 2.42 -3.71 -22.68
C SER A 472 2.28 -3.87 -24.20
N TRP A 473 1.87 -2.80 -24.89
CA TRP A 473 1.82 -2.76 -26.35
C TRP A 473 2.53 -1.50 -26.89
N PHE A 474 2.70 -1.44 -28.19
CA PHE A 474 3.31 -0.32 -28.90
C PHE A 474 2.31 0.25 -29.90
N VAL A 475 2.44 1.54 -30.22
CA VAL A 475 1.69 2.27 -31.24
C VAL A 475 2.71 3.07 -32.05
N ALA A 476 2.68 2.97 -33.39
CA ALA A 476 3.69 3.58 -34.24
C ALA A 476 3.48 5.11 -34.38
N PRO A 477 4.53 5.88 -34.77
CA PRO A 477 4.39 7.31 -35.06
C PRO A 477 3.26 7.59 -36.06
N GLY A 478 2.46 8.63 -35.79
CA GLY A 478 1.30 9.00 -36.61
C GLY A 478 0.04 8.14 -36.44
N GLU A 479 0.08 7.00 -35.74
CA GLU A 479 -1.12 6.19 -35.48
C GLU A 479 -2.01 6.78 -34.36
N LEU A 480 -3.29 6.39 -34.36
CA LEU A 480 -4.26 6.82 -33.35
C LEU A 480 -3.87 6.31 -31.96
N GLY A 481 -3.25 7.18 -31.16
CA GLY A 481 -2.72 6.84 -29.84
C GLY A 481 -1.20 6.92 -29.74
N SER A 482 -0.47 7.35 -30.77
CA SER A 482 0.89 7.81 -30.53
C SER A 482 0.91 9.06 -29.63
N LYS A 483 2.04 9.24 -28.94
CA LYS A 483 2.39 10.43 -28.14
C LYS A 483 3.72 11.05 -28.54
N TYR A 484 4.40 10.45 -29.52
CA TYR A 484 5.64 10.91 -30.11
C TYR A 484 5.56 10.77 -31.63
N ASP A 485 6.07 11.75 -32.36
CA ASP A 485 6.02 11.79 -33.83
C ASP A 485 7.28 11.18 -34.47
N ASP A 486 8.31 10.92 -33.65
CA ASP A 486 9.63 10.43 -34.03
C ASP A 486 9.91 8.98 -33.61
N GLU A 487 9.12 8.40 -32.70
CA GLU A 487 9.40 7.10 -32.07
C GLU A 487 8.11 6.34 -31.67
N PRO A 488 8.07 5.00 -31.73
CA PRO A 488 6.93 4.23 -31.22
C PRO A 488 6.62 4.51 -29.75
N THR A 489 5.33 4.71 -29.47
CA THR A 489 4.84 4.92 -28.11
C THR A 489 4.56 3.57 -27.45
N GLN A 490 5.36 3.21 -26.45
CA GLN A 490 5.03 2.08 -25.57
C GLN A 490 3.93 2.48 -24.59
N TRP A 491 2.88 1.67 -24.50
CA TRP A 491 1.77 1.80 -23.58
C TRP A 491 1.71 0.63 -22.58
N GLY A 492 1.13 0.88 -21.41
CA GLY A 492 0.85 -0.18 -20.43
C GLY A 492 0.00 0.31 -19.26
N VAL A 493 -0.48 -0.64 -18.46
CA VAL A 493 -1.34 -0.37 -17.30
C VAL A 493 -0.64 -0.77 -16.02
N GLN A 494 -0.61 0.12 -15.03
CA GLN A 494 -0.07 -0.17 -13.70
C GLN A 494 -1.17 -0.10 -12.63
N ALA A 495 -1.14 -1.02 -11.67
CA ALA A 495 -1.98 -0.96 -10.48
C ALA A 495 -1.62 0.28 -9.64
N ARG A 496 -2.63 1.06 -9.23
CA ARG A 496 -2.50 2.20 -8.31
C ARG A 496 -3.35 1.96 -7.07
N MET A 497 -2.72 2.08 -5.90
CA MET A 497 -3.43 2.20 -4.62
C MET A 497 -3.54 3.68 -4.30
N ASN A 498 -4.76 4.17 -4.10
CA ASN A 498 -4.99 5.53 -3.60
C ASN A 498 -5.27 5.47 -2.10
N LEU A 499 -4.93 6.54 -1.37
CA LEU A 499 -5.29 6.75 0.04
C LEU A 499 -6.81 6.70 0.31
N SER A 500 -7.64 6.69 -0.74
CA SER A 500 -9.09 6.54 -0.67
C SER A 500 -9.59 5.08 -0.66
N GLY A 501 -8.70 4.09 -0.45
CA GLY A 501 -9.04 2.66 -0.40
C GLY A 501 -9.55 2.01 -1.70
N ARG A 502 -9.64 2.77 -2.81
CA ARG A 502 -10.16 2.26 -4.09
C ARG A 502 -9.06 1.63 -4.95
N ALA A 503 -9.29 0.42 -5.47
CA ALA A 503 -8.40 -0.20 -6.43
C ALA A 503 -8.56 0.48 -7.80
N ASN A 504 -7.60 1.34 -8.14
CA ASN A 504 -7.55 2.00 -9.45
C ASN A 504 -6.40 1.44 -10.28
N CYS A 505 -6.46 1.66 -11.58
CA CYS A 505 -5.36 1.43 -12.51
C CYS A 505 -4.99 2.76 -13.19
N ILE A 506 -3.72 2.91 -13.55
CA ILE A 506 -3.23 4.04 -14.34
C ILE A 506 -2.79 3.54 -15.70
N LEU A 507 -3.21 4.25 -16.74
CA LEU A 507 -2.74 4.05 -18.10
C LEU A 507 -1.52 4.94 -18.31
N LEU A 508 -0.41 4.33 -18.68
CA LEU A 508 0.91 4.95 -18.82
C LEU A 508 1.40 4.84 -20.27
N PHE A 509 2.19 5.83 -20.70
CA PHE A 509 2.89 5.82 -21.98
C PHE A 509 4.33 6.33 -21.83
N ARG A 510 5.24 5.87 -22.70
CA ARG A 510 6.63 6.34 -22.81
C ARG A 510 7.23 5.98 -24.18
N ARG A 511 8.42 6.49 -24.47
CA ARG A 511 9.25 6.08 -25.62
C ARG A 511 9.70 4.62 -25.54
N GLU A 512 9.85 3.96 -26.69
CA GLU A 512 10.40 2.59 -26.76
C GLU A 512 11.85 2.51 -26.25
N SER A 513 12.70 3.50 -26.56
CA SER A 513 14.07 3.67 -26.06
C SER A 513 14.15 3.76 -24.54
N ALA A 514 13.14 4.31 -23.87
CA ALA A 514 13.05 4.33 -22.41
C ALA A 514 12.74 2.94 -21.81
N ALA A 515 12.37 1.95 -22.63
CA ALA A 515 12.13 0.57 -22.24
C ALA A 515 13.32 -0.37 -22.54
N THR A 516 14.16 -0.07 -23.54
CA THR A 516 15.24 -0.96 -24.02
C THR A 516 16.59 -0.77 -23.31
N GLY A 517 16.73 0.24 -22.45
CA GLY A 517 17.97 0.52 -21.72
C GLY A 517 18.41 -0.62 -20.78
N THR A 518 19.74 -0.85 -20.69
CA THR A 518 20.38 -1.94 -19.92
C THR A 518 20.09 -1.97 -18.41
N ARG A 519 19.40 -0.96 -17.86
CA ARG A 519 18.88 -0.93 -16.48
C ARG A 519 17.56 -1.72 -16.35
N THR A 520 17.61 -3.00 -16.72
CA THR A 520 16.49 -3.98 -16.73
C THR A 520 15.96 -4.28 -15.32
N GLY A 521 15.20 -3.33 -14.75
CA GLY A 521 14.59 -3.50 -13.43
C GLY A 521 13.77 -2.32 -12.89
N ARG A 522 13.81 -1.12 -13.50
CA ARG A 522 13.03 0.05 -13.02
C ARG A 522 11.55 0.07 -13.45
N GLY A 523 11.08 -0.90 -14.25
CA GLY A 523 9.67 -1.05 -14.66
C GLY A 523 9.07 0.22 -15.27
N TRP A 524 7.79 0.48 -14.97
CA TRP A 524 7.06 1.72 -15.33
C TRP A 524 7.38 2.92 -14.40
N THR A 525 8.57 2.96 -13.80
CA THR A 525 9.02 4.10 -12.96
C THR A 525 10.12 4.95 -13.61
N TYR A 526 10.62 4.52 -14.77
CA TYR A 526 11.60 5.25 -15.58
C TYR A 526 11.02 5.61 -16.95
N PHE A 527 11.23 6.87 -17.32
CA PHE A 527 10.67 7.51 -18.52
C PHE A 527 11.77 8.11 -19.44
N GLY A 528 13.05 8.06 -19.03
CA GLY A 528 14.15 8.68 -19.78
C GLY A 528 14.53 10.08 -19.27
N PRO A 529 15.47 10.77 -19.94
CA PRO A 529 15.88 12.13 -19.60
C PRO A 529 14.80 13.15 -19.97
N GLY A 530 14.49 14.08 -19.06
CA GLY A 530 13.50 15.15 -19.28
C GLY A 530 12.03 14.75 -19.07
N GLU A 531 11.71 13.45 -19.06
CA GLU A 531 10.36 12.93 -18.87
C GLU A 531 9.94 12.87 -17.38
N SER A 532 8.71 13.28 -17.07
CA SER A 532 8.29 13.67 -15.71
C SER A 532 6.97 13.00 -15.27
N ARG A 533 6.95 12.43 -14.06
CA ARG A 533 5.95 11.42 -13.64
C ARG A 533 4.45 11.84 -13.66
N PRO A 534 4.05 13.13 -13.57
CA PRO A 534 2.67 13.56 -13.82
C PRO A 534 2.25 13.45 -15.29
N ASP A 535 3.19 13.50 -16.24
CA ASP A 535 2.90 13.80 -17.64
C ASP A 535 2.63 12.51 -18.45
N HIS A 536 3.30 11.42 -18.07
CA HIS A 536 3.18 10.09 -18.69
C HIS A 536 1.95 9.28 -18.27
N ILE A 537 1.07 9.83 -17.42
CA ILE A 537 -0.20 9.19 -17.02
C ILE A 537 -1.34 9.71 -17.91
N ALA A 538 -1.67 8.99 -18.99
CA ALA A 538 -2.76 9.39 -19.88
C ALA A 538 -4.15 9.33 -19.19
N ALA A 539 -4.38 8.33 -18.34
CA ALA A 539 -5.64 8.16 -17.63
C ALA A 539 -5.50 7.46 -16.28
N THR A 540 -6.53 7.55 -15.45
CA THR A 540 -6.70 6.74 -14.24
C THR A 540 -8.13 6.22 -14.22
N PHE A 541 -8.34 4.91 -14.16
CA PHE A 541 -9.68 4.30 -14.18
C PHE A 541 -9.87 3.34 -12.99
N PRO A 542 -11.11 3.13 -12.49
CA PRO A 542 -11.35 2.26 -11.35
C PRO A 542 -11.57 0.81 -11.80
N LEU A 543 -10.98 -0.14 -11.06
CA LEU A 543 -11.05 -1.56 -11.40
C LEU A 543 -12.48 -2.12 -11.31
N THR A 544 -13.32 -1.54 -10.44
CA THR A 544 -14.76 -1.86 -10.31
C THR A 544 -15.57 -1.55 -11.57
N GLU A 545 -15.18 -0.54 -12.35
CA GLU A 545 -15.84 -0.26 -13.63
C GLU A 545 -15.38 -1.24 -14.70
N LEU A 546 -14.07 -1.50 -14.78
CA LEU A 546 -13.53 -2.45 -15.76
C LEU A 546 -14.12 -3.84 -15.55
N ALA A 547 -14.11 -4.38 -14.33
CA ALA A 547 -14.64 -5.71 -14.05
C ALA A 547 -16.11 -5.87 -14.47
N ALA A 548 -16.99 -4.93 -14.10
CA ALA A 548 -18.39 -4.98 -14.48
C ALA A 548 -18.66 -4.64 -15.96
N SER A 549 -17.84 -3.78 -16.58
CA SER A 549 -17.93 -3.49 -18.02
C SER A 549 -17.56 -4.75 -18.84
N VAL A 550 -16.50 -5.47 -18.42
CA VAL A 550 -16.09 -6.74 -19.02
C VAL A 550 -17.14 -7.83 -18.79
N ALA A 551 -17.70 -7.95 -17.57
CA ALA A 551 -18.78 -8.88 -17.28
C ALA A 551 -20.01 -8.66 -18.19
N CYS A 552 -20.48 -7.42 -18.30
CA CYS A 552 -21.62 -7.06 -19.15
C CYS A 552 -21.35 -7.33 -20.63
N ARG A 553 -20.14 -7.03 -21.13
CA ARG A 553 -19.79 -7.28 -22.53
C ARG A 553 -19.61 -8.78 -22.82
N LEU A 554 -19.07 -9.55 -21.89
CA LEU A 554 -18.97 -11.01 -22.00
C LEU A 554 -20.36 -11.66 -22.01
N ASP A 555 -21.22 -11.33 -21.06
CA ASP A 555 -22.61 -11.83 -20.99
C ASP A 555 -23.37 -11.51 -22.28
N HIS A 556 -23.33 -10.25 -22.74
CA HIS A 556 -24.03 -9.89 -23.97
C HIS A 556 -23.46 -10.59 -25.21
N ALA A 557 -22.14 -10.68 -25.35
CA ALA A 557 -21.51 -11.35 -26.49
C ALA A 557 -21.82 -12.86 -26.51
N VAL A 558 -21.82 -13.53 -25.36
CA VAL A 558 -22.18 -14.95 -25.23
C VAL A 558 -23.67 -15.20 -25.51
N ARG A 559 -24.55 -14.30 -25.07
CA ARG A 559 -25.99 -14.38 -25.41
C ARG A 559 -26.27 -14.17 -26.90
N ASN A 560 -25.49 -13.34 -27.59
CA ASN A 560 -25.60 -13.20 -29.05
C ASN A 560 -25.20 -14.48 -29.78
N LEU A 561 -24.27 -15.28 -29.23
CA LEU A 561 -23.90 -16.60 -29.76
C LEU A 561 -24.97 -17.69 -29.51
N LEU A 562 -25.99 -17.41 -28.67
CA LEU A 562 -27.12 -18.30 -28.41
C LEU A 562 -28.31 -18.06 -29.34
N ASP A 563 -28.27 -17.04 -30.21
CA ASP A 563 -29.30 -16.83 -31.22
C ASP A 563 -29.13 -17.85 -32.37
N PRO A 564 -30.10 -18.74 -32.61
CA PRO A 564 -29.98 -19.80 -33.61
C PRO A 564 -29.91 -19.29 -35.07
N THR A 565 -30.19 -18.01 -35.31
CA THR A 565 -30.07 -17.37 -36.63
C THR A 565 -28.72 -16.71 -36.88
N THR A 566 -27.93 -16.46 -35.83
CA THR A 566 -26.62 -15.79 -35.90
C THR A 566 -25.50 -16.58 -35.22
N ILE A 567 -25.56 -17.91 -35.29
CA ILE A 567 -24.44 -18.82 -34.98
C ILE A 567 -23.31 -18.60 -35.99
N ALA A 568 -22.53 -17.53 -35.80
CA ALA A 568 -21.27 -17.33 -36.46
C ALA A 568 -20.34 -18.51 -36.06
N PRO A 569 -19.65 -19.17 -37.02
CA PRO A 569 -18.75 -20.25 -36.69
C PRO A 569 -17.60 -19.71 -35.82
N LEU A 570 -17.60 -20.08 -34.54
CA LEU A 570 -16.54 -19.69 -33.61
C LEU A 570 -15.21 -20.25 -34.13
N THR A 571 -14.33 -19.35 -34.56
CA THR A 571 -13.04 -19.73 -35.12
C THR A 571 -12.22 -20.45 -34.05
N ALA A 572 -12.09 -21.77 -34.18
CA ALA A 572 -11.29 -22.57 -33.28
C ALA A 572 -9.83 -22.10 -33.36
N ALA A 573 -9.34 -21.48 -32.30
CA ALA A 573 -7.93 -21.12 -32.21
C ALA A 573 -7.11 -22.41 -32.18
N GLN A 574 -6.09 -22.49 -33.04
CA GLN A 574 -5.12 -23.58 -32.99
C GLN A 574 -4.57 -23.73 -31.57
N ARG A 575 -4.33 -24.97 -31.14
CA ARG A 575 -3.67 -25.28 -29.87
C ARG A 575 -2.34 -24.52 -29.75
N ARG A 576 -2.35 -23.41 -29.01
CA ARG A 576 -1.19 -23.00 -28.22
C ARG A 576 -1.13 -23.96 -27.04
N GLY A 577 -0.32 -25.01 -27.16
CA GLY A 577 0.32 -25.57 -25.97
C GLY A 577 1.41 -24.61 -25.49
N ASP A 578 1.90 -24.79 -24.27
CA ASP A 578 2.87 -23.88 -23.65
C ASP A 578 4.30 -23.92 -24.23
N ASP A 579 4.48 -24.56 -25.39
CA ASP A 579 5.66 -24.37 -26.23
C ASP A 579 5.72 -22.90 -26.72
N PRO A 580 6.83 -22.18 -26.52
CA PRO A 580 6.95 -20.79 -26.94
C PRO A 580 6.84 -20.72 -28.47
N ASP A 581 5.89 -19.91 -29.00
CA ASP A 581 5.60 -19.76 -30.43
C ASP A 581 6.91 -19.71 -31.24
N PRO A 582 7.25 -20.78 -32.00
CA PRO A 582 8.55 -20.89 -32.62
C PRO A 582 8.72 -19.85 -33.74
N THR A 583 7.63 -19.26 -34.24
CA THR A 583 7.71 -18.11 -35.15
C THR A 583 8.22 -16.85 -34.46
N THR A 584 8.09 -16.72 -33.13
CA THR A 584 8.75 -15.65 -32.35
C THR A 584 10.26 -15.87 -32.34
N THR A 585 10.72 -17.08 -32.02
CA THR A 585 12.14 -17.46 -32.08
C THR A 585 12.72 -17.31 -33.49
N TRP A 586 11.98 -17.69 -34.53
CA TRP A 586 12.40 -17.52 -35.93
C TRP A 586 12.39 -16.06 -36.40
N ARG A 587 11.44 -15.22 -35.94
CA ARG A 587 11.46 -13.76 -36.16
C ARG A 587 12.69 -13.13 -35.51
N HIS A 588 13.00 -13.50 -34.26
CA HIS A 588 14.20 -13.01 -33.57
C HIS A 588 15.50 -13.48 -34.28
N GLN A 589 15.57 -14.73 -34.73
CA GLN A 589 16.69 -15.22 -35.56
C GLN A 589 16.82 -14.49 -36.90
N ILE A 590 15.70 -14.11 -37.54
CA ILE A 590 15.72 -13.26 -38.75
C ILE A 590 16.27 -11.86 -38.40
N ALA A 591 15.85 -11.26 -37.29
CA ALA A 591 16.34 -9.95 -36.86
C ALA A 591 17.85 -9.96 -36.54
N LEU A 592 18.33 -10.98 -35.81
CA LEU A 592 19.76 -11.16 -35.53
C LEU A 592 20.57 -11.34 -36.82
N LYS A 593 20.11 -12.17 -37.76
CA LYS A 593 20.82 -12.40 -39.04
C LYS A 593 20.75 -11.18 -39.98
N ALA A 594 19.70 -10.37 -39.91
CA ALA A 594 19.63 -9.10 -40.63
C ALA A 594 20.60 -8.05 -40.03
N GLY A 595 20.65 -7.92 -38.71
CA GLY A 595 21.62 -7.04 -38.03
C GLY A 595 23.08 -7.47 -38.23
N ALA A 596 23.34 -8.78 -38.36
CA ALA A 596 24.66 -9.30 -38.70
C ALA A 596 25.05 -9.11 -40.19
N LYS A 597 24.08 -8.90 -41.08
CA LYS A 597 24.34 -8.68 -42.52
C LYS A 597 24.82 -7.26 -42.82
N GLU A 598 24.23 -6.25 -42.19
CA GLU A 598 24.56 -4.84 -42.44
C GLU A 598 26.07 -4.49 -42.30
N PRO A 599 26.82 -4.89 -41.25
CA PRO A 599 28.25 -4.63 -41.17
C PRO A 599 29.06 -5.35 -42.27
N LEU A 600 28.64 -6.53 -42.71
CA LEU A 600 29.29 -7.29 -43.78
C LEU A 600 29.07 -6.62 -45.16
N GLU A 601 27.92 -5.98 -45.39
CA GLU A 601 27.68 -5.19 -46.61
C GLU A 601 28.51 -3.89 -46.64
N ARG A 602 28.74 -3.28 -45.47
CA ARG A 602 29.72 -2.17 -45.33
C ARG A 602 31.14 -2.66 -45.56
N GLU A 603 31.52 -3.83 -45.04
CA GLU A 603 32.83 -4.45 -45.23
C GLU A 603 33.10 -4.79 -46.71
N ILE A 604 32.12 -5.37 -47.43
CA ILE A 604 32.18 -5.58 -48.89
C ILE A 604 32.45 -4.27 -49.63
N THR A 605 31.90 -3.16 -49.14
CA THR A 605 32.10 -1.83 -49.74
C THR A 605 33.50 -1.29 -49.42
N GLY A 606 33.97 -1.46 -48.19
CA GLY A 606 35.35 -1.10 -47.78
C GLY A 606 36.41 -1.85 -48.57
N HIS A 607 36.37 -3.18 -48.61
CA HIS A 607 37.35 -4.00 -49.36
C HIS A 607 37.30 -3.73 -50.87
N ARG A 608 36.13 -3.37 -51.44
CA ARG A 608 36.02 -2.89 -52.82
C ARG A 608 36.74 -1.56 -53.04
N THR A 609 36.62 -0.63 -52.10
CA THR A 609 37.31 0.66 -52.17
C THR A 609 38.82 0.47 -52.04
N MET A 610 39.28 -0.38 -51.11
CA MET A 610 40.70 -0.72 -50.98
C MET A 610 41.26 -1.37 -52.25
N ALA A 611 40.59 -2.40 -52.80
CA ALA A 611 41.01 -3.03 -54.06
C ALA A 611 41.12 -2.03 -55.23
N ALA A 612 40.24 -1.03 -55.30
CA ALA A 612 40.29 0.02 -56.31
C ALA A 612 41.43 1.03 -56.08
N LEU A 613 41.77 1.32 -54.82
CA LEU A 613 42.88 2.20 -54.45
C LEU A 613 44.24 1.54 -54.71
N SER A 614 44.44 0.29 -54.29
CA SER A 614 45.67 -0.48 -54.56
C SER A 614 45.91 -0.64 -56.06
N ALA A 615 44.86 -0.96 -56.83
CA ALA A 615 44.94 -1.04 -58.29
C ALA A 615 45.28 0.32 -58.94
N ALA A 616 44.79 1.43 -58.40
CA ALA A 616 45.13 2.77 -58.87
C ALA A 616 46.57 3.21 -58.46
N ALA A 617 47.12 2.64 -57.38
CA ALA A 617 48.50 2.82 -56.96
C ALA A 617 49.49 1.91 -57.73
N GLY A 618 48.99 0.92 -58.48
CA GLY A 618 49.79 -0.03 -59.26
C GLY A 618 50.14 -1.33 -58.53
N ASP A 619 49.64 -1.57 -57.31
CA ASP A 619 49.81 -2.84 -56.60
C ASP A 619 48.70 -3.82 -57.01
N GLU A 620 49.01 -4.65 -58.01
CA GLU A 620 48.09 -5.70 -58.44
C GLU A 620 47.94 -6.86 -57.45
N GLU A 621 48.93 -7.14 -56.60
CA GLU A 621 48.89 -8.28 -55.65
C GLU A 621 47.94 -7.95 -54.50
N GLU A 622 48.07 -6.75 -53.91
CA GLU A 622 47.19 -6.26 -52.86
C GLU A 622 45.75 -6.05 -53.39
N ALA A 623 45.60 -5.54 -54.60
CA ALA A 623 44.28 -5.42 -55.25
C ALA A 623 43.59 -6.79 -55.43
N LYS A 624 44.33 -7.84 -55.81
CA LYS A 624 43.83 -9.23 -55.90
C LYS A 624 43.48 -9.78 -54.52
N ALA A 625 44.28 -9.49 -53.49
CA ALA A 625 44.01 -9.92 -52.11
C ALA A 625 42.70 -9.31 -51.56
N TYR A 626 42.48 -8.01 -51.72
CA TYR A 626 41.21 -7.37 -51.33
C TYR A 626 40.02 -7.87 -52.18
N ALA A 627 40.21 -8.15 -53.47
CA ALA A 627 39.16 -8.74 -54.32
C ALA A 627 38.76 -10.17 -53.88
N ALA A 628 39.72 -10.96 -53.35
CA ALA A 628 39.42 -12.25 -52.72
C ALA A 628 38.62 -12.07 -51.42
N GLN A 629 38.98 -11.13 -50.55
CA GLN A 629 38.22 -10.81 -49.33
C GLN A 629 36.80 -10.35 -49.64
N VAL A 630 36.59 -9.49 -50.64
CA VAL A 630 35.25 -9.11 -51.15
C VAL A 630 34.43 -10.35 -51.53
N THR A 631 35.07 -11.39 -52.08
CA THR A 631 34.40 -12.62 -52.50
C THR A 631 34.04 -13.51 -51.30
N GLU A 632 34.91 -13.59 -50.30
CA GLU A 632 34.65 -14.32 -49.04
C GLU A 632 33.54 -13.67 -48.20
N VAL A 633 33.50 -12.34 -48.08
CA VAL A 633 32.42 -11.66 -47.34
C VAL A 633 31.08 -11.77 -48.09
N LYS A 634 31.09 -11.78 -49.44
CA LYS A 634 29.88 -12.05 -50.25
C LYS A 634 29.29 -13.44 -50.01
N THR A 635 30.10 -14.50 -49.86
CA THR A 635 29.56 -15.84 -49.60
C THR A 635 28.96 -15.93 -48.19
N LYS A 636 29.53 -15.23 -47.20
CA LYS A 636 28.95 -15.08 -45.85
C LYS A 636 27.59 -14.36 -45.90
N VAL A 637 27.47 -13.25 -46.65
CA VAL A 637 26.18 -12.54 -46.83
C VAL A 637 25.14 -13.43 -47.54
N ALA A 638 25.52 -14.14 -48.60
CA ALA A 638 24.62 -15.04 -49.33
C ALA A 638 24.11 -16.19 -48.45
N ALA A 639 24.94 -16.72 -47.54
CA ALA A 639 24.52 -17.72 -46.55
C ALA A 639 23.45 -17.17 -45.58
N LEU A 640 23.63 -15.93 -45.08
CA LEU A 640 22.65 -15.27 -44.21
C LEU A 640 21.31 -15.04 -44.94
N ASP A 641 21.32 -14.58 -46.19
CA ASP A 641 20.10 -14.40 -46.98
C ASP A 641 19.37 -15.73 -47.25
N ALA A 642 20.11 -16.82 -47.49
CA ALA A 642 19.55 -18.16 -47.65
C ALA A 642 18.88 -18.65 -46.34
N GLU A 643 19.50 -18.42 -45.18
CA GLU A 643 18.93 -18.75 -43.87
C GLU A 643 17.71 -17.89 -43.53
N ILE A 644 17.76 -16.57 -43.78
CA ILE A 644 16.62 -15.65 -43.61
C ILE A 644 15.44 -16.11 -44.49
N THR A 645 15.72 -16.52 -45.72
CA THR A 645 14.70 -17.06 -46.65
C THR A 645 14.12 -18.39 -46.14
N ARG A 646 14.97 -19.30 -45.64
CA ARG A 646 14.56 -20.57 -45.01
C ARG A 646 13.69 -20.35 -43.76
N LEU A 647 14.00 -19.36 -42.93
CA LEU A 647 13.19 -18.99 -41.76
C LEU A 647 11.85 -18.35 -42.16
N LYS A 648 11.84 -17.43 -43.14
CA LYS A 648 10.60 -16.88 -43.72
C LYS A 648 9.71 -17.97 -44.32
N ALA A 649 10.29 -18.98 -44.98
CA ALA A 649 9.57 -20.14 -45.50
C ALA A 649 8.99 -21.04 -44.39
N LYS A 650 9.73 -21.28 -43.29
CA LYS A 650 9.21 -21.97 -42.09
C LYS A 650 8.00 -21.25 -41.49
N ILE A 651 8.08 -19.93 -41.32
CA ILE A 651 6.98 -19.11 -40.79
C ILE A 651 5.74 -19.25 -41.70
N ARG A 652 5.90 -19.07 -43.02
CA ARG A 652 4.79 -19.26 -43.99
C ARG A 652 4.20 -20.67 -43.94
N LYS A 653 5.01 -21.72 -43.85
CA LYS A 653 4.52 -23.11 -43.77
C LYS A 653 3.75 -23.37 -42.47
N HIS A 654 4.19 -22.79 -41.35
CA HIS A 654 3.50 -22.90 -40.06
C HIS A 654 2.14 -22.16 -40.10
N GLN A 655 2.08 -20.98 -40.72
CA GLN A 655 0.85 -20.20 -40.88
C GLN A 655 -0.13 -20.85 -41.88
N ALA A 656 0.38 -21.49 -42.94
CA ALA A 656 -0.44 -22.21 -43.92
C ALA A 656 -0.98 -23.56 -43.40
N GLY A 657 -0.48 -24.06 -42.27
CA GLY A 657 -0.95 -25.28 -41.59
C GLY A 657 -2.30 -25.12 -40.87
N SER A 658 -3.22 -24.32 -41.42
CA SER A 658 -4.55 -24.13 -40.85
C SER A 658 -5.37 -25.41 -41.00
N ALA A 659 -5.85 -25.94 -39.87
CA ALA A 659 -6.72 -27.11 -39.88
C ALA A 659 -8.11 -26.72 -40.38
N THR A 660 -8.73 -27.57 -41.21
CA THR A 660 -10.11 -27.36 -41.68
C THR A 660 -11.06 -27.25 -40.48
N ALA A 661 -11.63 -26.07 -40.27
CA ALA A 661 -12.52 -25.79 -39.16
C ALA A 661 -13.76 -26.69 -39.22
N ARG A 662 -13.85 -27.62 -38.28
CA ARG A 662 -15.13 -28.26 -37.93
C ARG A 662 -15.87 -27.33 -36.96
N PRO A 663 -17.20 -27.19 -37.06
CA PRO A 663 -17.97 -26.55 -36.00
C PRO A 663 -17.82 -27.37 -34.71
N ASP A 664 -17.57 -26.69 -33.60
CA ASP A 664 -17.47 -27.24 -32.26
C ASP A 664 -18.09 -26.26 -31.25
N HIS A 665 -18.48 -26.77 -30.09
CA HIS A 665 -19.25 -26.02 -29.10
C HIS A 665 -18.35 -25.45 -27.99
N ALA A 666 -18.55 -24.18 -27.65
CA ALA A 666 -17.88 -23.54 -26.52
C ALA A 666 -18.62 -23.84 -25.20
N ASP A 667 -17.87 -24.04 -24.12
CA ASP A 667 -18.45 -24.24 -22.78
C ASP A 667 -18.91 -22.90 -22.19
N ILE A 668 -20.20 -22.63 -22.37
CA ILE A 668 -20.89 -21.44 -21.84
C ILE A 668 -20.89 -21.39 -20.30
N SER A 669 -20.70 -22.52 -19.61
CA SER A 669 -20.65 -22.53 -18.13
C SER A 669 -19.43 -21.77 -17.58
N VAL A 670 -18.30 -21.80 -18.30
CA VAL A 670 -17.09 -21.04 -17.96
C VAL A 670 -17.33 -19.55 -18.13
N ALA A 671 -18.03 -19.14 -19.20
CA ALA A 671 -18.42 -17.75 -19.39
C ALA A 671 -19.37 -17.26 -18.28
N ALA A 672 -20.37 -18.06 -17.89
CA ALA A 672 -21.28 -17.73 -16.78
C ALA A 672 -20.53 -17.59 -15.44
N HIS A 673 -19.54 -18.45 -15.17
CA HIS A 673 -18.68 -18.35 -14.00
C HIS A 673 -17.85 -17.05 -14.00
N LEU A 674 -17.27 -16.69 -15.14
CA LEU A 674 -16.50 -15.46 -15.33
C LEU A 674 -17.36 -14.21 -15.12
N VAL A 675 -18.58 -14.16 -15.69
CA VAL A 675 -19.53 -13.05 -15.48
C VAL A 675 -19.85 -12.90 -13.99
N ALA A 676 -20.30 -13.96 -13.33
CA ALA A 676 -20.68 -13.92 -11.91
C ALA A 676 -19.50 -13.53 -10.99
N GLY A 677 -18.29 -14.02 -11.26
CA GLY A 677 -17.09 -13.69 -10.50
C GLY A 677 -16.60 -12.25 -10.73
N LEU A 678 -16.73 -11.72 -11.96
CA LEU A 678 -16.42 -10.32 -12.26
C LEU A 678 -17.45 -9.35 -11.66
N GLU A 679 -18.73 -9.72 -11.59
CA GLU A 679 -19.75 -8.96 -10.86
C GLU A 679 -19.54 -8.99 -9.34
N ALA A 680 -19.08 -10.12 -8.79
CA ALA A 680 -18.65 -10.19 -7.39
C ALA A 680 -17.43 -9.29 -7.15
N ALA A 681 -16.43 -9.34 -8.03
CA ALA A 681 -15.26 -8.47 -7.96
C ALA A 681 -15.62 -6.98 -8.07
N ALA A 682 -16.52 -6.60 -8.97
CA ALA A 682 -16.96 -5.22 -9.15
C ALA A 682 -17.65 -4.64 -7.90
N ARG A 683 -18.35 -5.48 -7.13
CA ARG A 683 -18.88 -5.13 -5.80
C ARG A 683 -17.76 -5.02 -4.76
N ASN A 684 -16.83 -5.98 -4.78
CA ASN A 684 -15.70 -6.08 -3.85
C ASN A 684 -14.48 -5.22 -4.28
N ASN A 685 -14.69 -3.94 -4.63
CA ASN A 685 -13.62 -2.99 -4.97
C ASN A 685 -12.72 -3.38 -6.18
N GLY A 686 -13.06 -4.40 -6.95
CA GLY A 686 -12.24 -4.99 -8.01
C GLY A 686 -11.43 -6.23 -7.57
N GLU A 687 -11.66 -6.74 -6.36
CA GLU A 687 -10.94 -7.87 -5.76
C GLU A 687 -11.77 -9.17 -5.81
N SER A 688 -11.08 -10.28 -6.09
CA SER A 688 -11.64 -11.63 -6.22
C SER A 688 -10.74 -12.65 -5.53
N PRO A 689 -11.19 -13.88 -5.26
CA PRO A 689 -10.32 -14.98 -4.85
C PRO A 689 -9.11 -15.14 -5.79
N SER A 690 -7.94 -15.52 -5.26
CA SER A 690 -6.69 -15.54 -6.03
C SER A 690 -6.77 -16.46 -7.27
N LYS A 691 -7.40 -17.64 -7.14
CA LYS A 691 -7.62 -18.55 -8.28
C LYS A 691 -8.47 -17.94 -9.41
N PHE A 692 -9.48 -17.13 -9.06
CA PHE A 692 -10.33 -16.46 -10.05
C PHE A 692 -9.60 -15.35 -10.81
N GLY A 693 -8.75 -14.58 -10.12
CA GLY A 693 -7.93 -13.56 -10.78
C GLY A 693 -6.81 -14.17 -11.66
N THR A 694 -6.32 -15.36 -11.34
CA THR A 694 -5.45 -16.13 -12.26
C THR A 694 -6.23 -16.54 -13.52
N LEU A 695 -7.40 -17.19 -13.36
CA LEU A 695 -8.27 -17.58 -14.48
C LEU A 695 -8.63 -16.40 -15.39
N CYS A 696 -8.85 -15.21 -14.83
CA CYS A 696 -9.12 -14.01 -15.62
C CYS A 696 -7.91 -13.52 -16.42
N ASP A 697 -6.70 -13.54 -15.82
CA ASP A 697 -5.47 -13.15 -16.51
C ASP A 697 -5.06 -14.19 -17.59
N GLU A 698 -5.49 -15.46 -17.47
CA GLU A 698 -5.38 -16.50 -18.49
C GLU A 698 -6.44 -16.36 -19.60
N THR A 699 -7.68 -15.98 -19.25
CA THR A 699 -8.81 -15.89 -20.18
C THR A 699 -8.79 -14.62 -21.04
N PHE A 700 -8.49 -13.46 -20.45
CA PHE A 700 -8.60 -12.17 -21.13
C PHE A 700 -7.22 -11.69 -21.61
N ILE A 701 -6.96 -11.84 -22.91
CA ILE A 701 -5.69 -11.49 -23.55
C ILE A 701 -5.82 -10.24 -24.44
N ASP A 702 -4.70 -9.82 -25.04
CA ASP A 702 -4.62 -8.75 -26.06
C ASP A 702 -5.25 -7.40 -25.64
N TRP A 703 -5.17 -7.07 -24.36
CA TRP A 703 -5.64 -5.82 -23.79
C TRP A 703 -5.12 -4.58 -24.53
N ARG A 704 -6.02 -3.65 -24.86
CA ARG A 704 -5.73 -2.32 -25.40
C ARG A 704 -6.60 -1.29 -24.69
N PHE A 705 -6.04 -0.11 -24.46
CA PHE A 705 -6.75 1.02 -23.83
C PHE A 705 -6.44 2.33 -24.59
N HIS A 706 -7.46 3.15 -24.77
CA HIS A 706 -7.40 4.45 -25.44
C HIS A 706 -8.19 5.49 -24.62
N VAL A 707 -7.81 6.77 -24.67
CA VAL A 707 -8.45 7.84 -23.87
C VAL A 707 -9.33 8.71 -24.76
N ASP A 708 -10.64 8.67 -24.53
CA ASP A 708 -11.68 9.37 -25.29
C ASP A 708 -12.39 10.38 -24.37
N GLY A 709 -11.83 11.58 -24.26
CA GLY A 709 -12.37 12.67 -23.42
C GLY A 709 -12.41 12.35 -21.92
N GLU A 710 -13.63 12.26 -21.36
CA GLU A 710 -13.86 11.85 -19.97
C GLU A 710 -13.82 10.31 -19.76
N ASP A 711 -13.76 9.51 -20.83
CA ASP A 711 -13.74 8.04 -20.78
C ASP A 711 -12.38 7.45 -21.21
N VAL A 712 -12.21 6.17 -20.89
CA VAL A 712 -11.18 5.26 -21.38
C VAL A 712 -11.91 4.14 -22.13
N VAL A 713 -11.66 4.03 -23.42
CA VAL A 713 -12.10 2.90 -24.25
C VAL A 713 -11.16 1.73 -23.96
N TRP A 714 -11.71 0.53 -23.76
CA TRP A 714 -10.95 -0.69 -23.57
C TRP A 714 -11.35 -1.76 -24.59
N ALA A 715 -10.40 -2.61 -24.94
CA ALA A 715 -10.61 -3.80 -25.77
C ALA A 715 -9.75 -4.97 -25.25
N CYS A 716 -10.24 -6.19 -25.40
CA CYS A 716 -9.50 -7.43 -25.13
C CYS A 716 -10.13 -8.61 -25.90
N THR A 717 -9.47 -9.77 -25.91
CA THR A 717 -10.01 -11.02 -26.45
C THR A 717 -10.22 -11.99 -25.29
N ALA A 718 -11.45 -12.50 -25.13
CA ALA A 718 -11.73 -13.59 -24.21
C ALA A 718 -11.51 -14.95 -24.89
N LEU A 719 -10.83 -15.86 -24.20
CA LEU A 719 -10.60 -17.25 -24.63
C LEU A 719 -11.61 -18.18 -23.95
N LEU A 720 -12.64 -18.61 -24.68
CA LEU A 720 -13.65 -19.54 -24.14
C LEU A 720 -13.30 -20.98 -24.52
N PRO A 721 -13.21 -21.94 -23.58
CA PRO A 721 -12.80 -23.31 -23.90
C PRO A 721 -13.82 -24.03 -24.79
N LEU A 722 -13.32 -24.86 -25.71
CA LEU A 722 -14.09 -25.66 -26.66
C LEU A 722 -14.18 -27.13 -26.24
N ALA A 723 -15.31 -27.77 -26.49
CA ALA A 723 -15.61 -29.14 -26.06
C ALA A 723 -14.66 -30.20 -26.66
N SER A 724 -14.16 -30.00 -27.88
CA SER A 724 -13.13 -30.90 -28.48
C SER A 724 -11.69 -30.62 -28.01
N GLY A 725 -11.48 -29.59 -27.18
CA GLY A 725 -10.18 -29.21 -26.64
C GLY A 725 -9.46 -28.14 -27.47
N GLY A 726 -9.69 -26.88 -27.10
CA GLY A 726 -9.13 -25.67 -27.72
C GLY A 726 -9.80 -24.43 -27.12
N HIS A 727 -9.66 -23.27 -27.76
CA HIS A 727 -10.35 -22.05 -27.36
C HIS A 727 -11.02 -21.35 -28.55
N ALA A 728 -12.23 -20.83 -28.34
CA ALA A 728 -12.84 -19.83 -29.19
C ALA A 728 -12.36 -18.43 -28.77
N GLN A 729 -12.08 -17.57 -29.75
CA GLN A 729 -11.70 -16.17 -29.50
C GLN A 729 -12.93 -15.26 -29.62
N LEU A 730 -13.26 -14.55 -28.54
CA LEU A 730 -14.38 -13.63 -28.47
C LEU A 730 -13.88 -12.20 -28.21
N PRO A 731 -13.82 -11.31 -29.22
CA PRO A 731 -13.37 -9.94 -29.04
C PRO A 731 -14.40 -9.11 -28.25
N LEU A 732 -13.96 -8.48 -27.17
CA LEU A 732 -14.77 -7.64 -26.29
C LEU A 732 -14.28 -6.19 -26.32
N THR A 733 -15.21 -5.22 -26.35
CA THR A 733 -14.88 -3.79 -26.30
C THR A 733 -15.87 -3.02 -25.40
N GLY A 734 -15.39 -1.99 -24.69
CA GLY A 734 -16.22 -1.19 -23.79
C GLY A 734 -15.62 0.16 -23.44
N ARG A 735 -16.28 0.88 -22.51
CA ARG A 735 -15.89 2.22 -22.06
C ARG A 735 -16.08 2.36 -20.56
N ILE A 736 -15.10 2.94 -19.86
CA ILE A 736 -15.08 3.20 -18.41
C ILE A 736 -14.53 4.61 -18.15
N ARG A 737 -14.78 5.22 -16.99
CA ARG A 737 -14.42 6.62 -16.77
C ARG A 737 -12.93 6.85 -16.53
N ASN A 738 -12.43 7.97 -17.07
CA ASN A 738 -11.20 8.59 -16.62
C ASN A 738 -11.47 9.44 -15.35
N VAL A 739 -10.94 8.99 -14.22
CA VAL A 739 -11.05 9.65 -12.91
C VAL A 739 -10.15 10.90 -12.82
N ARG A 740 -9.11 11.00 -13.66
CA ARG A 740 -8.09 12.08 -13.57
C ARG A 740 -8.63 13.45 -14.00
N THR A 741 -9.59 13.52 -14.93
CA THR A 741 -10.05 14.76 -15.57
C THR A 741 -10.93 15.66 -14.69
N ARG A 742 -11.33 15.20 -13.49
CA ARG A 742 -12.38 15.87 -12.70
C ARG A 742 -11.88 16.95 -11.75
N THR A 743 -11.92 18.19 -12.22
CA THR A 743 -11.90 19.40 -11.38
C THR A 743 -13.21 19.56 -10.60
N GLY A 744 -13.34 18.88 -9.46
CA GLY A 744 -14.32 19.18 -8.40
C GLY A 744 -15.55 18.27 -8.27
N ARG A 745 -16.42 18.61 -7.32
CA ARG A 745 -17.60 17.83 -6.86
C ARG A 745 -18.79 17.79 -7.85
N ASN A 746 -18.54 17.87 -9.16
CA ASN A 746 -19.60 17.86 -10.16
C ASN A 746 -20.28 16.49 -10.25
N LEU A 747 -21.59 16.46 -10.48
CA LEU A 747 -22.31 15.21 -10.76
C LEU A 747 -21.72 14.55 -12.02
N ALA A 748 -21.81 13.21 -12.16
CA ALA A 748 -21.50 12.54 -13.43
C ALA A 748 -22.25 13.19 -14.60
N ASN A 749 -21.74 13.14 -15.83
CA ASN A 749 -22.48 13.59 -17.01
C ASN A 749 -23.73 12.69 -17.23
N THR A 750 -24.64 13.08 -18.11
CA THR A 750 -25.90 12.32 -18.32
C THR A 750 -25.62 10.97 -18.94
N ASP A 751 -24.71 10.93 -19.90
CA ASP A 751 -24.54 9.81 -20.81
C ASP A 751 -23.84 8.63 -20.11
N THR A 752 -22.91 8.89 -19.19
CA THR A 752 -22.35 7.84 -18.31
C THR A 752 -23.39 7.26 -17.34
N VAL A 753 -24.32 8.07 -16.83
CA VAL A 753 -25.39 7.59 -15.92
C VAL A 753 -26.38 6.72 -16.69
N VAL A 754 -26.71 7.13 -17.92
CA VAL A 754 -27.57 6.39 -18.85
C VAL A 754 -26.91 5.08 -19.30
N ARG A 755 -25.62 5.12 -19.66
CA ARG A 755 -24.80 3.93 -19.98
C ARG A 755 -24.90 2.89 -18.87
N TYR A 756 -24.58 3.25 -17.62
CA TYR A 756 -24.61 2.30 -16.51
C TYR A 756 -26.01 1.71 -16.24
N LEU A 757 -27.06 2.53 -16.30
CA LEU A 757 -28.42 2.10 -15.97
C LEU A 757 -29.11 1.28 -17.05
N PHE A 758 -28.86 1.62 -18.31
CA PHE A 758 -29.65 1.09 -19.42
C PHE A 758 -28.80 0.35 -20.46
N GLU A 759 -27.63 0.85 -20.86
CA GLU A 759 -26.75 0.11 -21.80
C GLU A 759 -26.08 -1.10 -21.11
N GLU A 760 -25.61 -0.92 -19.88
CA GLU A 760 -24.97 -1.97 -19.08
C GLU A 760 -25.97 -2.67 -18.13
N GLY A 761 -27.21 -2.18 -18.03
CA GLY A 761 -28.27 -2.82 -17.25
C GLY A 761 -28.06 -2.86 -15.72
N ARG A 762 -27.09 -2.12 -15.17
CA ARG A 762 -26.80 -2.12 -13.72
C ARG A 762 -27.98 -1.61 -12.90
N GLU A 763 -28.06 -2.00 -11.64
CA GLU A 763 -29.02 -1.40 -10.71
C GLU A 763 -28.73 0.09 -10.47
N LEU A 764 -29.80 0.85 -10.21
CA LEU A 764 -29.72 2.26 -9.83
C LEU A 764 -29.09 2.49 -8.45
N THR A 765 -29.15 1.53 -7.53
CA THR A 765 -28.44 1.60 -6.25
C THR A 765 -26.93 1.42 -6.45
N ALA A 766 -26.51 0.34 -7.11
CA ALA A 766 -25.10 0.12 -7.47
C ALA A 766 -24.50 1.28 -8.28
N THR A 767 -25.28 1.87 -9.19
CA THR A 767 -24.89 3.06 -9.96
C THR A 767 -24.74 4.31 -9.08
N ALA A 768 -25.60 4.50 -8.08
CA ALA A 768 -25.52 5.59 -7.10
C ALA A 768 -24.23 5.51 -6.25
N ASP A 769 -23.92 4.31 -5.75
CA ASP A 769 -22.77 4.08 -4.87
C ASP A 769 -21.43 4.17 -5.62
N LEU A 770 -21.36 3.62 -6.84
CA LEU A 770 -20.22 3.76 -7.75
C LEU A 770 -19.90 5.25 -8.04
N LEU A 771 -20.96 6.04 -8.27
CA LEU A 771 -20.88 7.47 -8.58
C LEU A 771 -20.77 8.37 -7.34
N GLN A 772 -20.84 7.81 -6.11
CA GLN A 772 -20.80 8.52 -4.82
C GLN A 772 -21.88 9.62 -4.68
N VAL A 773 -23.08 9.37 -5.19
CA VAL A 773 -24.19 10.34 -5.22
C VAL A 773 -25.51 9.65 -4.90
N THR A 774 -26.42 10.31 -4.19
CA THR A 774 -27.67 9.64 -3.78
C THR A 774 -28.52 9.24 -4.99
N ARG A 775 -29.20 8.08 -4.90
CA ARG A 775 -30.16 7.56 -5.89
C ARG A 775 -31.15 8.64 -6.36
N ALA A 776 -31.69 9.41 -5.43
CA ALA A 776 -32.60 10.54 -5.72
C ALA A 776 -31.97 11.68 -6.54
N THR A 777 -30.65 11.88 -6.44
CA THR A 777 -29.92 12.90 -7.21
C THR A 777 -29.69 12.46 -8.64
N LEU A 778 -29.29 11.20 -8.89
CA LEU A 778 -29.20 10.64 -10.25
C LEU A 778 -30.55 10.69 -10.96
N LEU A 779 -31.60 10.17 -10.30
CA LEU A 779 -32.98 10.20 -10.80
C LEU A 779 -33.39 11.60 -11.25
N LYS A 780 -33.33 12.58 -10.35
CA LYS A 780 -33.87 13.93 -10.58
C LYS A 780 -33.02 14.79 -11.53
N LYS A 781 -31.69 14.60 -11.56
CA LYS A 781 -30.78 15.48 -12.32
C LYS A 781 -30.29 14.90 -13.64
N ARG A 782 -30.41 13.59 -13.87
CA ARG A 782 -29.89 12.92 -15.09
C ARG A 782 -30.93 11.99 -15.73
N VAL A 783 -31.39 10.98 -15.01
CA VAL A 783 -32.20 9.89 -15.57
C VAL A 783 -33.57 10.37 -16.04
N MET A 784 -34.32 11.05 -15.17
CA MET A 784 -35.68 11.51 -15.49
C MET A 784 -35.70 12.62 -16.57
N PRO A 785 -34.75 13.60 -16.58
CA PRO A 785 -34.58 14.50 -17.72
C PRO A 785 -34.30 13.77 -19.03
N TRP A 786 -33.33 12.84 -19.05
CA TRP A 786 -32.95 12.10 -20.26
C TRP A 786 -34.12 11.30 -20.84
N LEU A 787 -34.88 10.58 -20.00
CA LEU A 787 -36.06 9.83 -20.45
C LEU A 787 -37.11 10.74 -21.11
N VAL A 788 -37.30 11.96 -20.60
CA VAL A 788 -38.24 12.94 -21.19
C VAL A 788 -37.72 13.51 -22.51
N THR A 789 -36.44 13.83 -22.62
CA THR A 789 -35.81 14.25 -23.89
C THR A 789 -35.96 13.18 -24.97
N ASN A 790 -35.97 11.91 -24.57
CA ASN A 790 -36.07 10.74 -25.44
C ASN A 790 -37.50 10.18 -25.57
N GLY A 791 -38.53 11.02 -25.42
CA GLY A 791 -39.92 10.66 -25.71
C GLY A 791 -40.66 9.83 -24.65
N ILE A 792 -39.98 9.27 -23.65
CA ILE A 792 -40.59 8.49 -22.56
C ILE A 792 -41.21 9.47 -21.54
N THR A 793 -42.41 9.96 -21.88
CA THR A 793 -43.07 11.07 -21.19
C THR A 793 -43.96 10.63 -20.02
N SER A 794 -44.63 9.46 -20.09
CA SER A 794 -45.47 8.96 -19.00
C SER A 794 -44.68 8.74 -17.70
N ARG A 795 -45.27 9.16 -16.57
CA ARG A 795 -44.68 8.93 -15.23
C ARG A 795 -44.56 7.44 -14.92
N GLY A 796 -45.57 6.65 -15.30
CA GLY A 796 -45.58 5.20 -15.10
C GLY A 796 -44.44 4.53 -15.87
N ALA A 797 -44.34 4.82 -17.18
CA ALA A 797 -43.27 4.31 -18.05
C ALA A 797 -41.87 4.63 -17.51
N LYS A 798 -41.64 5.86 -17.05
CA LYS A 798 -40.33 6.26 -16.47
C LYS A 798 -39.98 5.54 -15.17
N CYS A 799 -40.95 5.31 -14.28
CA CYS A 799 -40.70 4.57 -13.05
C CYS A 799 -40.45 3.08 -13.36
N ALA A 800 -41.32 2.47 -14.17
CA ALA A 800 -41.23 1.07 -14.55
C ALA A 800 -39.92 0.74 -15.30
N LEU A 801 -39.45 1.62 -16.19
CA LEU A 801 -38.23 1.40 -16.96
C LEU A 801 -36.95 1.52 -16.13
N VAL A 802 -36.92 2.37 -15.10
CA VAL A 802 -35.71 2.60 -14.30
C VAL A 802 -35.48 1.51 -13.26
N ASP A 803 -36.56 1.03 -12.64
CA ASP A 803 -36.53 -0.04 -11.64
C ASP A 803 -36.89 -1.42 -12.27
N HIS A 804 -36.76 -1.57 -13.60
CA HIS A 804 -37.15 -2.79 -14.30
C HIS A 804 -36.23 -3.99 -13.95
N PRO A 805 -36.78 -5.13 -13.47
CA PRO A 805 -35.97 -6.25 -12.98
C PRO A 805 -35.18 -6.94 -14.09
N ILE A 806 -35.79 -7.10 -15.27
CA ILE A 806 -35.15 -7.65 -16.47
C ILE A 806 -34.27 -6.54 -17.09
N SER A 807 -32.95 -6.73 -17.12
CA SER A 807 -31.98 -5.74 -17.62
C SER A 807 -31.99 -5.64 -19.14
N GLU A 808 -32.32 -6.73 -19.82
CA GLU A 808 -32.42 -6.87 -21.27
C GLU A 808 -33.51 -5.96 -21.84
N VAL A 809 -34.61 -5.75 -21.12
CA VAL A 809 -35.66 -4.77 -21.46
C VAL A 809 -35.14 -3.34 -21.36
N ARG A 810 -34.28 -3.03 -20.38
CA ARG A 810 -33.64 -1.72 -20.24
C ARG A 810 -32.64 -1.46 -21.37
N GLN A 811 -31.88 -2.49 -21.75
CA GLN A 811 -30.93 -2.45 -22.87
C GLN A 811 -31.64 -2.29 -24.23
N GLU A 812 -32.71 -3.04 -24.47
CA GLU A 812 -33.46 -3.00 -25.73
C GLU A 812 -34.17 -1.65 -25.92
N LEU A 813 -34.84 -1.14 -24.89
CA LEU A 813 -35.47 0.18 -24.95
C LEU A 813 -34.44 1.32 -25.07
N HIS A 814 -33.25 1.16 -24.48
CA HIS A 814 -32.13 2.10 -24.69
C HIS A 814 -31.62 2.08 -26.14
N ARG A 815 -31.48 0.91 -26.77
CA ARG A 815 -31.07 0.79 -28.19
C ARG A 815 -32.09 1.49 -29.09
N TRP A 816 -33.36 1.15 -28.94
CA TRP A 816 -34.47 1.77 -29.68
C TRP A 816 -34.49 3.31 -29.54
N VAL A 817 -34.30 3.80 -28.30
CA VAL A 817 -34.24 5.24 -28.01
C VAL A 817 -33.02 5.93 -28.61
N THR A 818 -31.83 5.33 -28.53
CA THR A 818 -30.56 6.03 -28.83
C THR A 818 -30.07 5.87 -30.26
N ARG A 819 -30.50 4.83 -30.99
CA ARG A 819 -30.02 4.54 -32.36
C ARG A 819 -31.03 4.84 -33.47
N GLY A 820 -32.27 5.16 -33.12
CA GLY A 820 -33.36 5.30 -34.09
C GLY A 820 -33.91 3.95 -34.58
N SER A 821 -34.79 4.00 -35.57
CA SER A 821 -35.54 2.86 -36.09
C SER A 821 -34.74 1.94 -37.05
N ASP A 822 -33.61 2.41 -37.55
CA ASP A 822 -33.10 1.99 -38.86
C ASP A 822 -32.05 0.87 -38.80
N ASP A 823 -31.64 0.46 -37.60
CA ASP A 823 -30.75 -0.69 -37.36
C ASP A 823 -31.57 -2.01 -37.45
N THR A 824 -31.90 -2.41 -38.68
CA THR A 824 -32.74 -3.58 -39.01
C THR A 824 -32.11 -4.94 -38.68
N SER A 825 -31.01 -4.95 -37.92
CA SER A 825 -30.26 -6.15 -37.52
C SER A 825 -30.86 -6.88 -36.31
N SER A 826 -31.80 -6.26 -35.58
CA SER A 826 -32.54 -6.91 -34.48
C SER A 826 -33.84 -7.54 -35.01
N PRO A 827 -33.99 -8.88 -35.00
CA PRO A 827 -35.17 -9.54 -35.55
C PRO A 827 -36.43 -9.16 -34.77
N THR A 828 -37.42 -8.60 -35.46
CA THR A 828 -38.63 -8.01 -34.88
C THR A 828 -39.58 -9.08 -34.32
N SER A 829 -39.30 -9.56 -33.12
CA SER A 829 -40.28 -10.34 -32.36
C SER A 829 -41.51 -9.47 -32.02
N ASN A 830 -42.70 -10.08 -32.06
CA ASN A 830 -43.94 -9.42 -31.60
C ASN A 830 -43.85 -8.96 -30.13
N TYR A 831 -42.95 -9.56 -29.34
CA TYR A 831 -42.61 -9.12 -27.98
C TYR A 831 -41.92 -7.74 -27.98
N ILE A 832 -40.85 -7.55 -28.76
CA ILE A 832 -40.14 -6.26 -28.89
C ILE A 832 -41.08 -5.17 -29.42
N GLY A 833 -41.91 -5.47 -30.43
CA GLY A 833 -42.91 -4.54 -30.94
C GLY A 833 -43.90 -4.08 -29.86
N ARG A 834 -44.46 -5.02 -29.07
CA ARG A 834 -45.34 -4.72 -27.94
C ARG A 834 -44.62 -3.97 -26.82
N LEU A 835 -43.35 -4.30 -26.54
CA LEU A 835 -42.53 -3.64 -25.52
C LEU A 835 -42.32 -2.15 -25.86
N ARG A 836 -41.86 -1.85 -27.08
CA ARG A 836 -41.68 -0.47 -27.57
C ARG A 836 -43.00 0.31 -27.54
N ALA A 837 -44.10 -0.30 -28.02
CA ALA A 837 -45.44 0.30 -27.96
C ALA A 837 -45.93 0.60 -26.53
N THR A 838 -45.64 -0.29 -25.57
CA THR A 838 -46.04 -0.14 -24.16
C THR A 838 -45.35 1.07 -23.52
N TYR A 839 -44.02 1.21 -23.71
CA TYR A 839 -43.27 2.33 -23.13
C TYR A 839 -43.43 3.66 -23.90
N ALA A 840 -43.98 3.63 -25.10
CA ALA A 840 -44.37 4.80 -25.89
C ALA A 840 -45.76 5.36 -25.55
N ASP A 841 -46.64 4.60 -24.89
CA ASP A 841 -48.00 5.06 -24.58
C ASP A 841 -48.00 6.24 -23.58
N PRO A 842 -48.45 7.44 -23.97
CA PRO A 842 -48.51 8.60 -23.06
C PRO A 842 -49.54 8.41 -21.93
N ASN A 843 -50.51 7.51 -22.10
CA ASN A 843 -51.55 7.20 -21.12
C ASN A 843 -51.16 6.07 -20.16
N LEU A 844 -49.97 5.46 -20.32
CA LEU A 844 -49.56 4.25 -19.60
C LEU A 844 -49.64 4.44 -18.08
N SER A 845 -50.74 3.96 -17.48
CA SER A 845 -51.14 4.27 -16.11
C SER A 845 -50.56 3.31 -15.06
N TRP A 846 -49.25 3.04 -15.14
CA TRP A 846 -48.55 2.36 -14.04
C TRP A 846 -48.49 3.33 -12.86
N GLY A 847 -49.30 3.05 -11.83
CA GLY A 847 -49.36 3.82 -10.59
C GLY A 847 -48.09 3.72 -9.74
N ASP A 848 -48.05 4.44 -8.62
CA ASP A 848 -46.85 4.58 -7.76
C ASP A 848 -46.49 3.34 -6.90
N ALA A 849 -46.65 2.11 -7.43
CA ALA A 849 -45.89 0.91 -7.06
C ALA A 849 -46.27 -0.32 -7.93
N ALA A 850 -45.27 -1.05 -8.41
CA ALA A 850 -45.40 -2.43 -8.87
C ALA A 850 -44.04 -3.16 -8.81
N VAL A 851 -43.83 -4.01 -7.80
CA VAL A 851 -43.03 -5.23 -7.99
C VAL A 851 -44.01 -6.23 -8.63
N PRO A 852 -43.65 -6.98 -9.69
CA PRO A 852 -44.62 -7.75 -10.48
C PRO A 852 -45.57 -8.61 -9.65
N ASP A 853 -45.02 -9.34 -8.67
CA ASP A 853 -45.72 -10.35 -7.86
C ASP A 853 -46.84 -9.80 -6.96
N ASP A 854 -46.79 -8.51 -6.61
CA ASP A 854 -47.80 -7.89 -5.75
C ASP A 854 -49.08 -7.47 -6.50
N THR A 855 -48.99 -7.27 -7.81
CA THR A 855 -50.03 -6.54 -8.56
C THR A 855 -51.35 -7.29 -8.65
N VAL A 856 -51.31 -8.62 -8.87
CA VAL A 856 -52.49 -9.46 -9.09
C VAL A 856 -53.34 -9.56 -7.81
N TRP A 857 -52.74 -9.98 -6.69
CA TRP A 857 -53.49 -10.22 -5.46
C TRP A 857 -54.01 -8.93 -4.81
N VAL A 858 -53.31 -7.79 -4.99
CA VAL A 858 -53.82 -6.47 -4.58
C VAL A 858 -54.97 -6.00 -5.48
N SER A 859 -54.91 -6.25 -6.80
CA SER A 859 -56.04 -6.07 -7.71
C SER A 859 -57.27 -6.83 -7.20
N ASP A 860 -57.08 -8.10 -6.85
CA ASP A 860 -58.19 -9.00 -6.55
C ASP A 860 -58.77 -8.74 -5.14
N ALA A 861 -57.93 -8.31 -4.19
CA ALA A 861 -58.38 -7.72 -2.93
C ALA A 861 -59.29 -6.50 -3.14
N ILE A 862 -58.93 -5.60 -4.07
CA ILE A 862 -59.72 -4.40 -4.38
C ILE A 862 -61.03 -4.77 -5.10
N LYS A 863 -61.01 -5.72 -6.04
CA LYS A 863 -62.24 -6.25 -6.68
C LYS A 863 -63.20 -6.81 -5.64
N MET A 864 -62.70 -7.68 -4.76
CA MET A 864 -63.46 -8.29 -3.66
C MET A 864 -64.06 -7.23 -2.73
N LEU A 865 -63.25 -6.25 -2.28
CA LEU A 865 -63.66 -5.15 -1.39
C LEU A 865 -64.46 -4.04 -2.09
N THR A 866 -64.81 -4.20 -3.37
CA THR A 866 -65.68 -3.26 -4.11
C THR A 866 -66.80 -3.96 -4.89
N ALA A 867 -66.95 -5.28 -4.79
CA ALA A 867 -67.85 -6.10 -5.60
C ALA A 867 -69.31 -5.64 -5.53
N ASP A 868 -69.81 -5.36 -4.33
CA ASP A 868 -71.13 -4.80 -4.07
C ASP A 868 -71.06 -3.51 -3.23
N ARG A 869 -72.21 -2.84 -3.09
CA ARG A 869 -72.33 -1.56 -2.38
C ARG A 869 -72.17 -1.71 -0.86
N THR A 870 -72.78 -2.72 -0.26
CA THR A 870 -72.71 -3.03 1.18
C THR A 870 -71.27 -3.31 1.60
N THR A 871 -70.56 -4.16 0.85
CA THR A 871 -69.12 -4.43 1.05
C THR A 871 -68.27 -3.16 0.90
N ARG A 872 -68.59 -2.29 -0.06
CA ARG A 872 -67.85 -1.03 -0.28
C ARG A 872 -68.05 -0.02 0.87
N GLU A 873 -69.25 0.01 1.46
CA GLU A 873 -69.59 0.93 2.56
C GLU A 873 -69.08 0.39 3.92
N HIS A 874 -69.25 -0.90 4.22
CA HIS A 874 -68.96 -1.53 5.52
C HIS A 874 -67.67 -2.37 5.59
N GLY A 875 -67.09 -2.77 4.46
CA GLY A 875 -65.91 -3.64 4.39
C GLY A 875 -66.18 -5.12 4.65
N LEU A 876 -65.16 -5.95 4.46
CA LEU A 876 -65.15 -7.38 4.84
C LEU A 876 -64.21 -7.64 6.01
N PRO A 877 -64.41 -8.72 6.79
CA PRO A 877 -63.45 -9.16 7.80
C PRO A 877 -62.05 -9.38 7.23
N VAL A 878 -61.01 -9.01 8.00
CA VAL A 878 -59.60 -9.17 7.57
C VAL A 878 -59.24 -10.64 7.31
N LEU A 879 -59.78 -11.55 8.12
CA LEU A 879 -59.57 -12.99 7.99
C LEU A 879 -60.15 -13.53 6.66
N ASP A 880 -61.37 -13.13 6.31
CA ASP A 880 -62.06 -13.61 5.11
C ASP A 880 -61.34 -13.16 3.83
N VAL A 881 -60.89 -11.90 3.80
CA VAL A 881 -60.04 -11.35 2.72
C VAL A 881 -58.69 -12.06 2.66
N ALA A 882 -58.10 -12.42 3.80
CA ALA A 882 -56.84 -13.16 3.85
C ALA A 882 -57.01 -14.58 3.28
N LEU A 883 -58.02 -15.32 3.74
CA LEU A 883 -58.34 -16.67 3.30
C LEU A 883 -58.65 -16.72 1.79
N ALA A 884 -59.53 -15.84 1.31
CA ALA A 884 -59.96 -15.80 -0.08
C ALA A 884 -58.86 -15.36 -1.08
N LEU A 885 -57.72 -14.85 -0.59
CA LEU A 885 -56.55 -14.49 -1.40
C LEU A 885 -55.34 -15.41 -1.18
N GLY A 886 -55.45 -16.42 -0.31
CA GLY A 886 -54.32 -17.28 0.07
C GLY A 886 -53.20 -16.54 0.82
N LYS A 887 -53.57 -15.57 1.67
CA LYS A 887 -52.67 -14.67 2.41
C LYS A 887 -52.89 -14.76 3.92
N THR A 888 -51.97 -14.18 4.68
CA THR A 888 -52.11 -14.00 6.12
C THR A 888 -52.83 -12.68 6.46
N GLU A 889 -53.49 -12.63 7.61
CA GLU A 889 -54.04 -11.36 8.13
C GLU A 889 -52.97 -10.26 8.24
N ALA A 890 -51.71 -10.62 8.52
CA ALA A 890 -50.62 -9.65 8.65
C ALA A 890 -50.33 -8.93 7.32
N GLU A 891 -50.37 -9.64 6.18
CA GLU A 891 -50.20 -9.06 4.85
C GLU A 891 -51.38 -8.14 4.48
N ILE A 892 -52.62 -8.55 4.76
CA ILE A 892 -53.81 -7.70 4.54
C ILE A 892 -53.74 -6.42 5.41
N ARG A 893 -53.26 -6.55 6.66
CA ARG A 893 -53.05 -5.42 7.57
C ARG A 893 -51.88 -4.52 7.13
N GLU A 894 -50.88 -5.03 6.41
CA GLU A 894 -49.83 -4.18 5.79
C GLU A 894 -50.40 -3.32 4.65
N LEU A 895 -51.39 -3.78 3.88
CA LEU A 895 -52.06 -2.93 2.87
C LEU A 895 -52.85 -1.75 3.49
N VAL A 896 -53.22 -1.86 4.76
CA VAL A 896 -53.91 -0.80 5.53
C VAL A 896 -52.93 0.13 6.25
N LYS A 897 -51.86 -0.44 6.83
CA LYS A 897 -50.81 0.32 7.50
C LYS A 897 -49.43 -0.25 7.14
N PRO A 898 -48.87 0.17 5.99
CA PRO A 898 -47.58 -0.26 5.50
C PRO A 898 -46.47 -0.12 6.55
N GLN A 899 -45.67 -1.17 6.73
CA GLN A 899 -44.53 -1.12 7.63
C GLN A 899 -43.41 -0.29 7.00
N LYS A 900 -42.75 0.57 7.80
CA LYS A 900 -41.54 1.28 7.36
C LYS A 900 -40.37 0.30 7.28
N ARG A 901 -40.13 -0.25 6.09
CA ARG A 901 -38.98 -1.11 5.81
C ARG A 901 -37.69 -0.28 5.85
N ALA A 902 -36.70 -0.71 6.63
CA ALA A 902 -35.58 0.13 7.08
C ALA A 902 -34.65 0.67 5.96
N ALA A 903 -34.74 0.14 4.74
CA ALA A 903 -33.93 0.55 3.59
C ALA A 903 -34.73 0.60 2.27
N GLY A 904 -36.06 0.72 2.30
CA GLY A 904 -36.91 0.56 1.11
C GLY A 904 -38.02 1.60 0.93
N PHE A 905 -38.68 1.56 -0.22
CA PHE A 905 -39.94 2.28 -0.45
C PHE A 905 -41.03 1.71 0.46
N THR A 906 -41.84 2.57 1.06
CA THR A 906 -43.01 2.15 1.85
C THR A 906 -44.16 1.87 0.89
N ARG A 907 -44.75 0.65 0.93
CA ARG A 907 -45.92 0.29 0.11
C ARG A 907 -47.01 1.40 0.22
N PRO A 908 -47.76 1.72 -0.85
CA PRO A 908 -48.91 2.60 -0.74
C PRO A 908 -49.99 2.05 0.21
N VAL A 909 -50.83 2.93 0.75
CA VAL A 909 -52.03 2.54 1.51
C VAL A 909 -53.14 2.26 0.51
N TYR A 910 -53.46 0.98 0.30
CA TYR A 910 -54.51 0.55 -0.63
C TYR A 910 -55.86 0.34 0.07
N LEU A 911 -55.82 -0.06 1.34
CA LEU A 911 -56.99 -0.38 2.16
C LEU A 911 -57.10 0.54 3.37
N ALA A 912 -58.31 0.65 3.93
CA ALA A 912 -58.59 1.33 5.18
C ALA A 912 -59.33 0.37 6.12
N TYR A 913 -59.16 0.52 7.44
CA TYR A 913 -60.04 -0.16 8.39
C TYR A 913 -61.46 0.42 8.28
N ALA A 914 -62.45 -0.46 8.17
CA ALA A 914 -63.84 -0.05 8.03
C ALA A 914 -64.54 0.19 9.38
N ASN A 915 -63.97 -0.33 10.47
CA ASN A 915 -64.46 -0.18 11.84
C ASN A 915 -63.33 0.13 12.84
N GLU A 916 -63.68 0.72 14.00
CA GLU A 916 -62.70 1.14 15.01
C GLU A 916 -61.96 -0.03 15.67
N SER A 917 -62.63 -1.19 15.75
CA SER A 917 -62.07 -2.46 16.24
C SER A 917 -61.07 -3.10 15.28
N LYS A 918 -60.93 -2.58 14.05
CA LYS A 918 -59.94 -3.02 13.04
C LYS A 918 -60.09 -4.50 12.66
N THR A 919 -61.30 -5.04 12.78
CA THR A 919 -61.63 -6.39 12.34
C THR A 919 -62.05 -6.44 10.88
N HIS A 920 -62.48 -5.31 10.29
CA HIS A 920 -62.91 -5.20 8.90
C HIS A 920 -62.05 -4.19 8.11
N VAL A 921 -61.90 -4.44 6.82
CA VAL A 921 -61.17 -3.59 5.86
C VAL A 921 -62.02 -3.28 4.62
N LYS A 922 -61.77 -2.13 3.99
CA LYS A 922 -62.37 -1.72 2.71
C LYS A 922 -61.34 -0.99 1.84
N ALA A 923 -61.58 -0.94 0.54
CA ALA A 923 -60.72 -0.23 -0.40
C ALA A 923 -60.71 1.30 -0.13
N VAL A 924 -59.56 1.95 -0.32
CA VAL A 924 -59.46 3.42 -0.26
C VAL A 924 -59.99 4.02 -1.58
N PRO A 925 -61.00 4.92 -1.55
CA PRO A 925 -61.43 5.61 -2.76
C PRO A 925 -60.35 6.57 -3.26
N CYS A 926 -60.04 6.51 -4.55
CA CYS A 926 -59.06 7.40 -5.17
C CYS A 926 -59.56 8.86 -5.14
N PRO A 927 -58.77 9.84 -4.66
CA PRO A 927 -59.20 11.23 -4.59
C PRO A 927 -59.36 11.84 -6.00
N PRO A 928 -60.48 12.49 -6.32
CA PRO A 928 -60.67 13.11 -7.63
C PRO A 928 -59.69 14.27 -7.83
N ALA A 929 -59.11 14.36 -9.03
CA ALA A 929 -58.11 15.36 -9.36
C ALA A 929 -58.67 16.79 -9.25
N ARG A 930 -58.03 17.64 -8.45
CA ARG A 930 -58.38 19.07 -8.37
C ARG A 930 -57.91 19.81 -9.63
N PRO A 931 -58.74 20.70 -10.23
CA PRO A 931 -58.33 21.54 -11.34
C PRO A 931 -57.28 22.57 -10.92
N VAL A 932 -56.41 22.96 -11.87
CA VAL A 932 -55.26 23.85 -11.63
C VAL A 932 -55.69 25.33 -11.70
N PRO A 933 -55.39 26.17 -10.68
CA PRO A 933 -55.62 27.61 -10.75
C PRO A 933 -54.62 28.34 -11.66
N ARG A 934 -55.08 29.36 -12.40
CA ARG A 934 -54.20 30.27 -13.17
C ARG A 934 -53.39 31.19 -12.23
N PRO A 935 -52.17 31.62 -12.63
CA PRO A 935 -51.32 32.50 -11.81
C PRO A 935 -51.85 33.94 -11.76
N ALA A 936 -51.65 34.61 -10.62
CA ALA A 936 -52.10 35.99 -10.39
C ALA A 936 -51.01 37.04 -10.62
N LEU A 937 -51.43 38.23 -11.10
CA LEU A 937 -50.59 39.44 -11.19
C LEU A 937 -50.32 40.05 -9.80
N ARG A 938 -49.36 40.99 -9.72
CA ARG A 938 -48.63 41.32 -8.49
C ARG A 938 -48.85 42.76 -7.98
N ARG A 939 -48.75 42.94 -6.66
CA ARG A 939 -48.38 44.17 -5.89
C ARG A 939 -49.43 45.31 -5.81
N PRO A 940 -49.28 46.32 -4.91
CA PRO A 940 -48.54 46.38 -3.62
C PRO A 940 -49.22 47.15 -2.45
N ARG A 941 -48.60 47.11 -1.24
CA ARG A 941 -48.46 48.17 -0.17
C ARG A 941 -48.96 47.84 1.27
N HIS A 942 -47.97 47.71 2.17
CA HIS A 942 -47.77 48.12 3.58
C HIS A 942 -48.91 48.45 4.62
N PRO A 943 -48.59 48.44 5.95
CA PRO A 943 -49.56 48.26 7.07
C PRO A 943 -49.79 49.54 7.92
N PRO A 944 -50.52 49.50 9.09
CA PRO A 944 -49.82 49.28 10.39
C PRO A 944 -50.63 48.72 11.62
N ALA A 945 -49.89 48.07 12.54
CA ALA A 945 -49.85 48.20 14.02
C ALA A 945 -51.08 48.06 15.00
N ARG A 946 -50.76 47.52 16.20
CA ARG A 946 -51.47 47.54 17.53
C ARG A 946 -52.77 46.70 17.66
N GLY A 947 -53.13 46.12 18.83
CA GLY A 947 -52.37 45.91 20.08
C GLY A 947 -53.20 45.45 21.30
N ARG A 948 -52.53 44.92 22.34
CA ARG A 948 -52.97 44.69 23.76
C ARG A 948 -54.17 43.75 24.09
N SER A 949 -53.82 42.59 24.70
CA SER A 949 -54.37 42.07 25.98
C SER A 949 -55.81 41.47 26.00
N GLN A 950 -56.31 40.77 27.04
CA GLN A 950 -55.80 40.50 28.41
C GLN A 950 -56.43 39.21 29.03
N ARG A 951 -55.71 38.54 29.96
CA ARG A 951 -56.21 37.74 31.14
C ARG A 951 -57.10 36.46 30.90
N VAL A 952 -56.77 35.26 31.46
CA VAL A 952 -56.98 34.71 32.85
C VAL A 952 -58.39 34.07 33.03
N ARG A 953 -58.64 32.93 33.72
CA ARG A 953 -57.89 32.08 34.69
C ARG A 953 -58.56 30.67 34.85
N ARG A 954 -57.80 29.62 35.26
CA ARG A 954 -58.07 28.57 36.33
C ARG A 954 -59.43 27.80 36.39
N HIS A 955 -59.61 26.60 36.99
CA HIS A 955 -58.77 25.67 37.78
C HIS A 955 -59.46 24.29 38.04
N LEU A 956 -58.67 23.21 38.32
CA LEU A 956 -58.94 22.06 39.25
C LEU A 956 -60.15 21.13 38.92
N LEU A 957 -60.30 19.86 39.35
CA LEU A 957 -59.47 18.78 39.99
C LEU A 957 -59.98 17.40 39.41
N THR A 958 -59.89 16.15 39.93
CA THR A 958 -59.50 15.51 41.22
C THR A 958 -59.03 14.04 40.97
N LEU A 959 -58.62 13.31 42.02
CA LEU A 959 -58.50 11.82 42.08
C LEU A 959 -59.67 11.24 42.92
N PRO A 960 -60.05 9.93 42.86
CA PRO A 960 -59.31 8.76 43.43
C PRO A 960 -59.15 7.59 42.40
N ALA A 961 -58.41 6.47 42.57
CA ALA A 961 -57.80 5.70 43.69
C ALA A 961 -58.62 4.47 44.22
N GLY A 962 -57.96 3.29 44.30
CA GLY A 962 -58.48 1.99 44.80
C GLY A 962 -58.17 0.81 43.84
N THR A 963 -57.31 -0.19 44.14
CA THR A 963 -57.46 -1.41 44.99
C THR A 963 -58.44 -2.47 44.47
N SER A 964 -58.17 -3.80 44.47
CA SER A 964 -56.96 -4.60 44.76
C SER A 964 -57.19 -6.11 44.48
N ARG A 965 -56.12 -6.95 44.54
CA ARG A 965 -56.11 -8.44 44.68
C ARG A 965 -56.62 -9.29 43.48
N ALA A 966 -56.23 -10.57 43.29
CA ALA A 966 -55.06 -11.34 43.76
C ALA A 966 -54.96 -12.76 43.12
N ARG A 967 -53.71 -13.25 42.89
CA ARG A 967 -53.27 -14.68 42.84
C ARG A 967 -53.83 -15.57 41.69
N TYR A 968 -53.22 -16.69 41.26
CA TYR A 968 -52.02 -17.44 41.72
C TYR A 968 -51.37 -18.30 40.60
N LEU A 969 -50.04 -18.49 40.65
CA LEU A 969 -49.22 -19.63 40.12
C LEU A 969 -49.27 -19.96 38.60
N ALA A 970 -48.23 -20.57 37.96
CA ALA A 970 -46.86 -20.91 38.38
C ALA A 970 -45.90 -21.08 37.16
N HIS A 971 -44.59 -20.84 37.40
CA HIS A 971 -43.35 -21.38 36.78
C HIS A 971 -43.29 -21.86 35.31
N ARG A 972 -42.18 -21.68 34.55
CA ARG A 972 -40.75 -21.57 34.94
C ARG A 972 -40.02 -20.31 34.39
N ALA A 973 -38.79 -20.11 34.85
CA ALA A 973 -37.87 -18.99 34.56
C ALA A 973 -37.17 -19.11 33.16
N VAL A 974 -36.60 -18.10 32.48
CA VAL A 974 -35.87 -16.84 32.88
C VAL A 974 -34.47 -17.15 33.46
N PRO A 975 -33.38 -16.34 33.24
CA PRO A 975 -33.18 -15.06 32.50
C PRO A 975 -32.43 -15.23 31.15
N GLY A 976 -32.04 -14.21 30.36
CA GLY A 976 -31.94 -12.75 30.55
C GLY A 976 -30.47 -12.27 30.53
N GLU A 977 -30.09 -11.03 30.15
CA GLU A 977 -30.85 -9.89 29.65
C GLU A 977 -29.95 -8.87 28.91
N LEU A 978 -30.51 -8.08 27.99
CA LEU A 978 -29.95 -6.80 27.49
C LEU A 978 -30.48 -5.65 28.38
N PRO A 979 -29.79 -4.51 28.55
CA PRO A 979 -30.38 -3.28 27.98
C PRO A 979 -29.48 -2.06 27.64
N ARG A 980 -29.82 -1.44 26.49
CA ARG A 980 -30.10 0.00 26.26
C ARG A 980 -29.03 1.06 25.90
N GLN A 981 -29.59 2.06 25.19
CA GLN A 981 -29.03 3.25 24.54
C GLN A 981 -29.01 4.49 25.48
N VAL A 982 -28.80 5.69 24.89
CA VAL A 982 -28.96 7.09 25.40
C VAL A 982 -27.59 7.81 25.56
N ASP A 983 -27.34 9.05 25.09
CA ASP A 983 -28.17 10.07 24.40
C ASP A 983 -27.39 10.81 23.27
N GLN A 984 -28.06 11.71 22.55
CA GLN A 984 -27.52 12.50 21.42
C GLN A 984 -27.95 13.98 21.48
N ARG A 985 -27.03 14.92 21.76
CA ARG A 985 -27.28 16.40 21.71
C ARG A 985 -25.99 17.23 21.50
N TRP A 986 -26.18 18.53 21.25
CA TRP A 986 -25.18 19.62 21.16
C TRP A 986 -24.26 19.65 19.92
N ARG A 987 -24.72 20.31 18.85
CA ARG A 987 -23.96 21.37 18.15
C ARG A 987 -24.92 22.40 17.57
N ASP A 988 -24.76 23.66 17.95
CA ASP A 988 -25.13 24.82 17.13
C ASP A 988 -24.52 26.12 17.70
N ARG A 989 -24.33 27.12 16.84
CA ARG A 989 -23.81 28.50 17.09
C ARG A 989 -22.29 28.72 17.15
N GLU A 990 -21.75 29.15 16.02
CA GLU A 990 -20.71 30.18 15.95
C GLU A 990 -21.36 31.58 15.98
N LEU A 991 -20.69 32.60 16.58
CA LEU A 991 -20.48 33.93 15.97
C LEU A 991 -19.80 34.93 16.94
N ALA A 992 -18.70 35.52 16.45
CA ALA A 992 -18.18 36.89 16.68
C ALA A 992 -18.07 37.49 18.10
N ARG A 993 -16.87 38.04 18.40
CA ARG A 993 -16.70 39.49 18.65
C ARG A 993 -15.26 40.00 18.54
N ASP A 994 -15.12 41.18 17.92
CA ASP A 994 -13.93 42.04 17.95
C ASP A 994 -13.88 42.92 19.20
N SER A 995 -12.67 43.26 19.66
CA SER A 995 -12.22 44.58 20.17
C SER A 995 -10.91 44.38 20.97
N SER A 996 -9.71 44.71 20.48
CA SER A 996 -9.13 46.04 20.22
C SER A 996 -8.84 46.89 21.47
N HIS A 997 -7.56 47.09 21.83
CA HIS A 997 -7.00 48.37 22.31
C HIS A 997 -5.45 48.35 22.34
N ARG A 998 -4.81 49.52 22.16
CA ARG A 998 -3.37 49.80 22.38
C ARG A 998 -3.22 50.61 23.68
N PRO A 999 -2.04 50.63 24.33
CA PRO A 999 -1.11 51.75 24.09
C PRO A 999 0.39 51.40 24.06
N LYS A 1000 1.16 52.26 23.38
CA LYS A 1000 2.56 52.66 23.68
C LYS A 1000 2.49 54.13 24.18
N PRO A 1001 3.57 54.82 24.63
CA PRO A 1001 4.98 54.43 24.81
C PRO A 1001 5.58 54.85 26.19
N SER A 1002 6.88 54.59 26.41
CA SER A 1002 7.80 55.55 27.08
C SER A 1002 9.28 55.18 26.88
N MET A 1003 10.19 56.13 27.08
CA MET A 1003 11.66 55.97 27.07
C MET A 1003 12.25 56.17 28.48
N LYS A 1004 13.37 55.49 28.76
CA LYS A 1004 14.55 55.87 29.60
C LYS A 1004 15.38 54.59 29.83
N SER A 1005 16.66 54.42 29.50
CA SER A 1005 17.88 55.26 29.56
C SER A 1005 18.68 55.11 30.87
N SER A 1006 19.61 54.15 30.90
CA SER A 1006 20.80 54.17 31.77
C SER A 1006 21.91 53.30 31.19
N SER A 1007 23.14 53.78 31.24
CA SER A 1007 24.37 53.00 31.05
C SER A 1007 25.15 53.02 32.37
N PRO A 1008 25.99 52.00 32.63
CA PRO A 1008 27.44 52.19 32.42
C PRO A 1008 28.15 50.89 31.95
N ALA A 1009 29.47 50.82 31.80
CA ALA A 1009 30.45 51.70 31.13
C ALA A 1009 31.85 51.05 31.25
N SER A 1010 32.59 50.92 30.14
CA SER A 1010 34.03 50.51 30.10
C SER A 1010 34.35 49.07 30.60
N LEU A 1011 35.49 48.44 30.31
CA LEU A 1011 36.81 48.89 29.83
C LEU A 1011 37.43 47.99 28.72
N ARG A 1012 38.30 48.61 27.90
CA ARG A 1012 39.47 48.04 27.18
C ARG A 1012 39.24 46.90 26.14
N GLY A 1013 39.44 47.26 24.86
CA GLY A 1013 40.11 46.36 23.88
C GLY A 1013 41.64 46.41 24.04
N PRO A 1014 42.48 46.10 23.02
CA PRO A 1014 42.34 46.69 21.66
C PRO A 1014 42.81 45.85 20.43
N ARG A 1015 42.32 46.25 19.23
CA ARG A 1015 42.97 46.14 17.89
C ARG A 1015 43.23 44.72 17.32
N SER A 1016 43.25 44.48 16.00
CA SER A 1016 42.96 45.28 14.78
C SER A 1016 42.39 44.33 13.69
N ARG A 1017 41.46 44.69 12.79
CA ARG A 1017 41.62 45.52 11.56
C ARG A 1017 42.85 45.12 10.72
N ALA A 1018 42.79 44.93 9.40
CA ALA A 1018 41.72 45.00 8.38
C ALA A 1018 42.07 43.97 7.24
N GLY A 1019 41.45 43.86 6.05
CA GLY A 1019 40.30 44.52 5.42
C GLY A 1019 40.33 44.36 3.89
N LEU A 1020 39.15 44.12 3.28
CA LEU A 1020 38.75 44.25 1.86
C LEU A 1020 39.81 44.46 0.75
N ALA A 1021 39.78 43.58 -0.26
CA ALA A 1021 40.09 43.88 -1.67
C ALA A 1021 39.26 42.97 -2.61
N MET A 1022 39.02 43.41 -3.85
CA MET A 1022 38.33 42.63 -4.90
C MET A 1022 39.31 42.26 -6.04
N CYS A 1023 38.98 41.20 -6.80
CA CYS A 1023 39.20 40.89 -8.24
C CYS A 1023 40.33 41.60 -9.04
N PRO A 1024 40.95 40.94 -10.07
CA PRO A 1024 40.29 39.96 -10.97
C PRO A 1024 41.14 38.78 -11.51
N SER A 1025 40.46 37.92 -12.30
CA SER A 1025 40.93 37.14 -13.47
C SER A 1025 42.34 36.50 -13.52
N GLY A 1026 42.38 35.17 -13.74
CA GLY A 1026 43.56 34.46 -14.27
C GLY A 1026 43.22 33.05 -14.77
N ARG A 1027 43.74 32.66 -15.95
CA ARG A 1027 43.71 31.27 -16.47
C ARG A 1027 45.09 30.64 -16.29
N SER A 1028 45.19 29.46 -15.67
CA SER A 1028 46.30 28.52 -15.87
C SER A 1028 45.93 27.11 -15.39
N ALA A 1029 46.53 26.10 -16.01
CA ALA A 1029 46.38 24.68 -15.67
C ALA A 1029 47.44 24.25 -14.61
N PRO A 1030 47.56 22.96 -14.22
CA PRO A 1030 48.13 22.57 -12.93
C PRO A 1030 49.68 22.55 -12.89
N PRO A 1031 50.28 22.71 -11.70
CA PRO A 1031 51.68 22.37 -11.46
C PRO A 1031 51.85 20.87 -11.18
N ALA A 1032 52.85 20.26 -11.80
CA ALA A 1032 53.45 19.00 -11.37
C ALA A 1032 54.97 19.19 -11.26
N LEU A 1033 55.57 18.69 -10.18
CA LEU A 1033 57.02 18.70 -9.94
C LEU A 1033 57.40 17.30 -9.40
N LEU A 1034 58.24 16.56 -10.12
CA LEU A 1034 59.67 16.29 -9.81
C LEU A 1034 59.89 15.42 -8.56
N LEU A 1035 60.74 14.38 -8.51
CA LEU A 1035 61.85 13.85 -9.35
C LEU A 1035 61.98 12.32 -9.04
N ARG A 1036 62.54 11.38 -9.82
CA ARG A 1036 63.87 11.25 -10.50
C ARG A 1036 63.81 10.10 -11.55
N GLU A 1037 64.27 10.27 -12.79
CA GLU A 1037 65.56 9.79 -13.37
C GLU A 1037 65.85 8.26 -13.27
N LYS A 1038 65.99 7.49 -14.36
CA LYS A 1038 67.14 7.51 -15.29
C LYS A 1038 66.93 6.77 -16.64
N ALA A 1039 67.49 7.34 -17.71
CA ALA A 1039 68.19 6.72 -18.88
C ALA A 1039 67.48 5.66 -19.77
N ALA A 1040 67.60 5.66 -21.11
CA ALA A 1040 68.33 6.53 -22.06
C ALA A 1040 67.59 6.67 -23.41
N ALA A 1041 68.07 7.57 -24.27
CA ALA A 1041 67.56 7.95 -25.60
C ALA A 1041 68.44 7.32 -26.74
N PRO A 1042 68.39 7.69 -28.04
CA PRO A 1042 67.60 8.75 -28.69
C PRO A 1042 66.99 8.47 -30.11
N GLU A 1043 66.18 9.43 -30.59
CA GLU A 1043 66.03 10.01 -31.96
C GLU A 1043 65.90 9.10 -33.22
N ASP A 1044 65.30 9.49 -34.36
CA ASP A 1044 64.12 10.29 -34.79
C ASP A 1044 63.98 10.02 -36.33
N ASP A 1045 63.06 10.51 -37.18
CA ASP A 1045 62.10 11.63 -37.22
C ASP A 1045 60.84 11.18 -38.04
N TRP A 1046 59.65 11.80 -37.92
CA TRP A 1046 58.96 12.69 -38.89
C TRP A 1046 59.16 12.46 -40.40
N PRO A 1047 58.14 12.72 -41.27
CA PRO A 1047 57.00 13.63 -41.07
C PRO A 1047 55.59 13.02 -40.99
#